data_AF-A0A5Q4G2M6-F1
#
_entry.id   AF-A0A5Q4G2M6-F1
#
_cell.length_a   1.000
_cell.length_b   1.000
_cell.length_c   1.000
_cell.angle_alpha   90.00
_cell.angle_beta   90.00
_cell.angle_gamma   90.00
#
_symmetry.space_group_name_H-M   'P 1'
#
loop_
_entity.id
_entity.type
_entity.pdbx_description
1 polymer ?
#
loop_
_entity_poly.entity_id
_entity_poly.type
_entity_poly.pdbx_seq_one_letter_code
_entity_poly.pdbx_strand_id
1 'polypeptide(L)'
;MTQPRSGIALITALAILVVVGGIAALMAARTVSEVRHSGDDTGIVQSLLLARGAANLAGAVMQLPVRGQLNVIVNSDSNTVDRWSFGTGTGARPTPVSVAQALSTNANSVASKLQVAVDGLLCDTPVPGLTDGGTAALRVYFTRDACDVPLPAGADLPTARFIEGQPRTGSGVAADQTFALPFVVVAEGSVGPYTRTIVTSGEYQFTVGRGSFAQYALFTSQHTTETGTDIWFTGRTLFDGPVHTNSTFRFYGPGPDQAWFGGADPSPVTSAGCVAPTPTSTTCPSSTVAGAEFYGSGFQNVAQIEANGGIASPSFSNGFGTHAPEFTGGVGWNAEFVPLPQNTLDQRAAGEAAGIAVPSGRNLTLLELVAGRADTTSSLPVEQRNMRPLDLSATPAETASHQVIRACYEQTVSGSGTVQREDANGNALSSVFRSNPTWTFCDEYRYTGSGANAGRLETRRLVYDSSSGTPTNALVVNAGFTDREWTWLHADPSLTFNGVVHVDGTVERVRGPGRTPAGSTDPDTAPPAIASFAQVTVAAERGVRITGDLKYEDLPCVGTPTRGPGGTVVPAVCDNLDARNILGIYSQGTTGSPGNVMIGHNNGNATLNAPDNVTIHGVLMSSTGIVGVESFNSGGVRGTVNLIGGVIEYYYGAFGTFNASTGLNTHGYGRAFTFDRRTRDTGLAPPYFPTIGTDSVREVVVLAYGQREQVE
;
A
#
# COMPACT_ATOMS: atom_id res chain seq x y z
N MET A 1 -16.81 96.82 -55.67
CA MET A 1 -15.71 96.50 -54.74
C MET A 1 -16.22 95.51 -53.73
N THR A 2 -15.66 94.29 -53.71
CA THR A 2 -15.24 93.49 -52.54
C THR A 2 -15.19 92.03 -52.96
N GLN A 3 -13.96 91.53 -53.15
CA GLN A 3 -13.66 90.11 -53.10
C GLN A 3 -13.67 89.71 -51.62
N PRO A 4 -14.28 88.59 -51.22
CA PRO A 4 -13.83 87.94 -49.98
C PRO A 4 -13.59 86.46 -50.28
N ARG A 5 -12.34 86.00 -50.39
CA ARG A 5 -11.48 85.53 -49.27
C ARG A 5 -12.10 84.50 -48.31
N SER A 6 -13.38 84.17 -48.45
CA SER A 6 -14.08 83.15 -47.66
C SER A 6 -13.93 81.74 -48.25
N GLY A 7 -13.69 81.63 -49.57
CA GLY A 7 -13.52 80.34 -50.23
C GLY A 7 -12.24 79.60 -49.84
N ILE A 8 -11.12 80.32 -49.66
CA ILE A 8 -9.83 79.69 -49.33
C ILE A 8 -9.84 79.16 -47.90
N ALA A 9 -10.38 79.90 -46.93
CA ALA A 9 -10.47 79.45 -45.53
C ALA A 9 -11.35 78.20 -45.39
N LEU A 10 -12.48 78.15 -46.11
CA LEU A 10 -13.38 77.00 -46.13
C LEU A 10 -12.72 75.78 -46.78
N ILE A 11 -12.01 75.96 -47.90
CA ILE A 11 -11.28 74.89 -48.60
C ILE A 11 -10.12 74.38 -47.75
N THR A 12 -9.35 75.25 -47.08
CA THR A 12 -8.28 74.82 -46.16
C THR A 12 -8.84 74.12 -44.93
N ALA A 13 -9.96 74.56 -44.38
CA ALA A 13 -10.62 73.88 -43.26
C ALA A 13 -11.13 72.49 -43.68
N LEU A 14 -11.73 72.37 -44.86
CA LEU A 14 -12.18 71.08 -45.41
C LEU A 14 -10.99 70.14 -45.70
N ALA A 15 -9.90 70.67 -46.28
CA ALA A 15 -8.69 69.90 -46.54
C ALA A 15 -8.04 69.40 -45.24
N ILE A 16 -7.95 70.24 -44.21
CA ILE A 16 -7.45 69.84 -42.88
C ILE A 16 -8.37 68.80 -42.25
N LEU A 17 -9.70 68.94 -42.38
CA LEU A 17 -10.66 68.00 -41.80
C LEU A 17 -10.62 66.64 -42.50
N VAL A 18 -10.39 66.61 -43.82
CA VAL A 18 -10.13 65.37 -44.58
C VAL A 18 -8.81 64.73 -44.16
N VAL A 19 -7.74 65.52 -43.97
CA VAL A 19 -6.44 64.98 -43.52
C VAL A 19 -6.51 64.45 -42.09
N VAL A 20 -7.13 65.18 -41.15
CA VAL A 20 -7.30 64.76 -39.76
C VAL A 20 -8.23 63.54 -39.68
N GLY A 21 -9.32 63.52 -40.45
CA GLY A 21 -10.19 62.34 -40.57
C GLY A 21 -9.46 61.12 -41.15
N GLY A 22 -8.61 61.32 -42.14
CA GLY A 22 -7.77 60.27 -42.72
C GLY A 22 -6.73 59.71 -41.75
N ILE A 23 -6.05 60.57 -40.98
CA ILE A 23 -5.08 60.16 -39.95
C ILE A 23 -5.79 59.44 -38.79
N ALA A 24 -6.94 59.93 -38.34
CA ALA A 24 -7.71 59.27 -37.29
C ALA A 24 -8.21 57.88 -37.73
N ALA A 25 -8.66 57.74 -38.98
CA ALA A 25 -9.05 56.45 -39.55
C ALA A 25 -7.86 55.48 -39.66
N LEU A 26 -6.67 55.98 -40.05
CA LEU A 26 -5.44 55.18 -40.11
C LEU A 26 -4.97 54.73 -38.72
N MET A 27 -5.00 55.61 -37.72
CA MET A 27 -4.64 55.25 -36.35
C MET A 27 -5.63 54.23 -35.76
N ALA A 28 -6.94 54.43 -35.96
CA ALA A 28 -7.96 53.47 -35.52
C ALA A 28 -7.77 52.10 -36.22
N ALA A 29 -7.51 52.08 -37.52
CA ALA A 29 -7.24 50.84 -38.26
C ALA A 29 -5.99 50.12 -37.73
N ARG A 30 -4.92 50.88 -37.41
CA ARG A 30 -3.69 50.33 -36.85
C ARG A 30 -3.89 49.80 -35.43
N THR A 31 -4.58 50.54 -34.56
CA THR A 31 -4.89 50.09 -33.20
C THR A 31 -5.77 48.83 -33.22
N VAL A 32 -6.77 48.74 -34.10
CA VAL A 32 -7.57 47.52 -34.27
C VAL A 32 -6.71 46.35 -34.75
N SER A 33 -5.75 46.59 -35.65
CA SER A 33 -4.81 45.57 -36.10
C SER A 33 -3.87 45.10 -34.99
N GLU A 34 -3.35 46.02 -34.18
CA GLU A 34 -2.46 45.70 -33.05
C GLU A 34 -3.22 44.98 -31.93
N VAL A 35 -4.48 45.34 -31.65
CA VAL A 35 -5.36 44.63 -30.70
C VAL A 35 -5.69 43.22 -31.19
N ARG A 36 -5.97 43.04 -32.48
CA ARG A 36 -6.18 41.70 -33.07
C ARG A 36 -4.92 40.86 -32.96
N HIS A 37 -3.77 41.40 -33.36
CA HIS A 37 -2.49 40.70 -33.30
C HIS A 37 -2.13 40.30 -31.86
N SER A 38 -2.35 41.19 -30.89
CA SER A 38 -2.15 40.90 -29.47
C SER A 38 -3.11 39.82 -28.94
N GLY A 39 -4.36 39.79 -29.41
CA GLY A 39 -5.32 38.74 -29.08
C GLY A 39 -4.93 37.38 -29.67
N ASP A 40 -4.44 37.39 -30.92
CA ASP A 40 -3.95 36.20 -31.63
C ASP A 40 -2.71 35.62 -30.94
N ASP A 41 -1.74 36.47 -30.58
CA ASP A 41 -0.54 36.06 -29.83
C ASP A 41 -0.90 35.48 -28.47
N THR A 42 -1.90 36.04 -27.79
CA THR A 42 -2.38 35.53 -26.50
C THR A 42 -3.03 34.15 -26.65
N GLY A 43 -3.89 33.96 -27.66
CA GLY A 43 -4.52 32.67 -27.93
C GLY A 43 -3.53 31.58 -28.34
N ILE A 44 -2.50 31.93 -29.12
CA ILE A 44 -1.41 31.03 -29.51
C ILE A 44 -0.60 30.58 -28.29
N VAL A 45 -0.21 31.52 -27.41
CA VAL A 45 0.58 31.18 -26.22
C VAL A 45 -0.26 30.36 -25.23
N GLN A 46 -1.53 30.72 -25.04
CA GLN A 46 -2.42 30.00 -24.13
C GLN A 46 -2.70 28.57 -24.61
N SER A 47 -3.03 28.35 -25.89
CA SER A 47 -3.22 27.01 -26.45
C SER A 47 -1.98 26.12 -26.29
N LEU A 48 -0.78 26.69 -26.45
CA LEU A 48 0.48 25.97 -26.22
C LEU A 48 0.69 25.62 -24.74
N LEU A 49 0.38 26.54 -23.82
CA LEU A 49 0.46 26.28 -22.38
C LEU A 49 -0.53 25.17 -21.96
N LEU A 50 -1.74 25.16 -22.51
CA LEU A 50 -2.73 24.11 -22.29
C LEU A 50 -2.23 22.75 -22.80
N ALA A 51 -1.67 22.70 -24.02
CA ALA A 51 -1.11 21.48 -24.58
C ALA A 51 0.06 20.95 -23.73
N ARG A 52 0.94 21.83 -23.23
CA ARG A 52 2.03 21.46 -22.31
C ARG A 52 1.52 20.98 -20.96
N GLY A 53 0.47 21.62 -20.43
CA GLY A 53 -0.22 21.19 -19.21
C GLY A 53 -0.77 19.77 -19.34
N ALA A 54 -1.47 19.49 -20.43
CA ALA A 54 -1.97 18.15 -20.75
C ALA A 54 -0.84 17.13 -20.95
N ALA A 55 0.26 17.51 -21.62
CA ALA A 55 1.42 16.63 -21.79
C ALA A 55 2.10 16.27 -20.46
N ASN A 56 2.20 17.21 -19.51
CA ASN A 56 2.75 16.93 -18.18
C ASN A 56 1.82 16.02 -17.36
N LEU A 57 0.51 16.17 -17.51
CA LEU A 57 -0.47 15.29 -16.86
C LEU A 57 -0.34 13.83 -17.32
N ALA A 58 0.05 13.61 -18.58
CA ALA A 58 0.25 12.27 -19.13
C ALA A 58 1.22 11.42 -18.29
N GLY A 59 2.28 12.04 -17.74
CA GLY A 59 3.22 11.35 -16.85
C GLY A 59 2.56 10.84 -15.56
N ALA A 60 1.76 11.69 -14.91
CA ALA A 60 1.04 11.33 -13.68
C ALA A 60 -0.02 10.25 -13.93
N VAL A 61 -0.77 10.38 -15.03
CA VAL A 61 -1.78 9.39 -15.44
C VAL A 61 -1.13 8.04 -15.75
N MET A 62 0.03 8.03 -16.42
CA MET A 62 0.75 6.79 -16.73
C MET A 62 1.37 6.10 -15.51
N GLN A 63 1.70 6.85 -14.45
CA GLN A 63 2.28 6.27 -13.24
C GLN A 63 1.25 5.61 -12.31
N LEU A 64 0.02 6.12 -12.27
CA LEU A 64 -0.99 5.68 -11.30
C LEU A 64 -2.22 5.05 -11.99
N PRO A 65 -3.16 5.80 -12.61
CA PRO A 65 -4.34 5.21 -13.25
C PRO A 65 -4.04 4.11 -14.28
N VAL A 66 -3.17 4.39 -15.26
CA VAL A 66 -2.85 3.44 -16.34
C VAL A 66 -2.10 2.24 -15.79
N ARG A 67 -1.23 2.45 -14.81
CA ARG A 67 -0.55 1.36 -14.12
C ARG A 67 -1.55 0.42 -13.44
N GLY A 68 -2.54 0.96 -12.74
CA GLY A 68 -3.58 0.15 -12.10
C GLY A 68 -4.26 -0.78 -13.10
N GLN A 69 -4.60 -0.27 -14.28
CA GLN A 69 -5.16 -1.05 -15.38
C GLN A 69 -4.18 -2.09 -15.95
N LEU A 70 -2.91 -1.71 -16.13
CA LEU A 70 -1.86 -2.67 -16.52
C LEU A 70 -1.73 -3.80 -15.49
N ASN A 71 -1.81 -3.50 -14.19
CA ASN A 71 -1.72 -4.51 -13.14
C ASN A 71 -2.86 -5.53 -13.22
N VAL A 72 -4.07 -5.10 -13.52
CA VAL A 72 -5.23 -5.98 -13.74
C VAL A 72 -4.98 -6.93 -14.91
N ILE A 73 -4.49 -6.38 -16.04
CA ILE A 73 -4.18 -7.16 -17.24
C ILE A 73 -3.04 -8.15 -16.98
N VAL A 74 -1.98 -7.73 -16.27
CA VAL A 74 -0.86 -8.60 -15.91
C VAL A 74 -1.31 -9.75 -15.01
N ASN A 75 -2.19 -9.49 -14.04
CA ASN A 75 -2.72 -10.53 -13.16
C ASN A 75 -3.48 -11.61 -13.94
N SER A 76 -4.25 -11.22 -14.97
CA SER A 76 -5.03 -12.15 -15.79
C SER A 76 -4.24 -12.85 -16.89
N ASP A 77 -3.31 -12.15 -17.54
CA ASP A 77 -2.71 -12.61 -18.79
C ASP A 77 -1.31 -13.18 -18.64
N SER A 78 -0.64 -12.87 -17.54
CA SER A 78 0.72 -13.35 -17.32
C SER A 78 0.74 -14.85 -17.10
N ASN A 79 1.76 -15.51 -17.65
CA ASN A 79 1.98 -16.90 -17.39
C ASN A 79 2.66 -17.11 -16.03
N THR A 80 1.93 -17.78 -15.15
CA THR A 80 2.31 -18.00 -13.75
C THR A 80 3.05 -19.31 -13.53
N VAL A 81 3.25 -20.15 -14.56
CA VAL A 81 3.87 -21.48 -14.44
C VAL A 81 5.13 -21.59 -15.31
N ASP A 82 5.11 -20.97 -16.48
CA ASP A 82 6.23 -21.00 -17.41
C ASP A 82 7.38 -20.08 -16.97
N ARG A 83 8.50 -20.24 -17.68
CA ARG A 83 9.75 -19.51 -17.43
C ARG A 83 9.61 -18.00 -17.55
N TRP A 84 8.63 -17.52 -18.34
CA TRP A 84 8.45 -16.12 -18.70
C TRP A 84 7.01 -15.70 -18.47
N SER A 85 6.81 -14.54 -17.84
CA SER A 85 5.48 -13.92 -17.67
C SER A 85 4.80 -13.68 -19.02
N PHE A 86 5.56 -13.15 -19.98
CA PHE A 86 5.10 -12.94 -21.36
C PHE A 86 6.11 -13.50 -22.36
N GLY A 87 5.60 -14.23 -23.34
CA GLY A 87 6.41 -14.92 -24.35
C GLY A 87 6.83 -16.33 -23.93
N THR A 88 7.63 -16.98 -24.77
CA THR A 88 8.05 -18.38 -24.63
C THR A 88 9.54 -18.54 -24.91
N GLY A 89 10.16 -19.60 -24.40
CA GLY A 89 11.56 -19.93 -24.70
C GLY A 89 12.27 -20.66 -23.55
N THR A 90 13.27 -21.46 -23.89
CA THR A 90 14.03 -22.27 -22.92
C THR A 90 15.37 -21.65 -22.51
N GLY A 91 15.82 -20.61 -23.22
CA GLY A 91 17.10 -19.94 -22.98
C GLY A 91 17.12 -19.03 -21.74
N ALA A 92 18.16 -18.19 -21.67
CA ALA A 92 18.30 -17.14 -20.66
C ALA A 92 17.49 -15.86 -20.96
N ARG A 93 16.81 -15.82 -22.11
CA ARG A 93 15.88 -14.76 -22.54
C ARG A 93 14.70 -15.39 -23.30
N PRO A 94 13.50 -14.77 -23.28
CA PRO A 94 12.37 -15.23 -24.08
C PRO A 94 12.59 -14.96 -25.58
N THR A 95 11.85 -15.67 -26.42
CA THR A 95 11.86 -15.51 -27.87
C THR A 95 11.22 -14.18 -28.24
N PRO A 96 11.92 -13.24 -28.91
CA PRO A 96 11.42 -11.88 -29.13
C PRO A 96 10.05 -11.80 -29.83
N VAL A 97 9.83 -12.65 -30.83
CA VAL A 97 8.55 -12.70 -31.58
C VAL A 97 7.38 -13.07 -30.67
N SER A 98 7.57 -14.05 -29.77
CA SER A 98 6.52 -14.47 -28.83
C SER A 98 6.17 -13.37 -27.82
N VAL A 99 7.16 -12.57 -27.41
CA VAL A 99 6.95 -11.41 -26.52
C VAL A 99 6.17 -10.34 -27.26
N ALA A 100 6.57 -10.00 -28.49
CA ALA A 100 5.86 -9.02 -29.32
C ALA A 100 4.39 -9.43 -29.55
N GLN A 101 4.14 -10.72 -29.77
CA GLN A 101 2.80 -11.30 -29.89
C GLN A 101 1.97 -11.15 -28.63
N ALA A 102 2.50 -11.55 -27.47
CA ALA A 102 1.81 -11.43 -26.20
C ALA A 102 1.52 -9.97 -25.83
N LEU A 103 2.46 -9.07 -26.12
CA LEU A 103 2.39 -7.69 -25.63
C LEU A 103 1.76 -6.70 -26.59
N SER A 104 1.94 -6.82 -27.91
CA SER A 104 1.58 -5.73 -28.85
C SER A 104 0.95 -6.12 -30.19
N THR A 105 1.20 -7.33 -30.71
CA THR A 105 0.78 -7.63 -32.10
C THR A 105 -0.48 -8.48 -32.21
N ASN A 106 -0.87 -9.19 -31.15
CA ASN A 106 -2.11 -9.99 -31.14
C ASN A 106 -3.32 -9.11 -30.82
N ALA A 107 -4.49 -9.49 -31.33
CA ALA A 107 -5.76 -8.78 -31.06
C ALA A 107 -6.08 -8.70 -29.55
N ASN A 108 -5.74 -9.75 -28.80
CA ASN A 108 -5.92 -9.83 -27.34
C ASN A 108 -4.60 -9.55 -26.57
N SER A 109 -3.68 -8.78 -27.15
CA SER A 109 -2.41 -8.43 -26.50
C SER A 109 -2.61 -7.48 -25.33
N VAL A 110 -1.57 -7.36 -24.49
CA VAL A 110 -1.55 -6.41 -23.37
C VAL A 110 -1.82 -4.98 -23.85
N ALA A 111 -1.21 -4.55 -24.96
CA ALA A 111 -1.43 -3.23 -25.55
C ALA A 111 -2.91 -3.00 -25.93
N SER A 112 -3.55 -3.98 -26.55
CA SER A 112 -4.96 -3.88 -26.96
C SER A 112 -5.90 -3.74 -25.77
N LYS A 113 -5.70 -4.55 -24.73
CA LYS A 113 -6.50 -4.49 -23.49
C LYS A 113 -6.25 -3.20 -22.73
N LEU A 114 -4.99 -2.77 -22.66
CA LEU A 114 -4.60 -1.53 -21.99
C LEU A 114 -5.17 -0.31 -22.73
N GLN A 115 -5.23 -0.32 -24.06
CA GLN A 115 -5.85 0.76 -24.83
C GLN A 115 -7.32 0.95 -24.43
N VAL A 116 -8.11 -0.13 -24.38
CA VAL A 116 -9.53 -0.06 -23.98
C VAL A 116 -9.68 0.53 -22.58
N ALA A 117 -8.82 0.10 -21.64
CA ALA A 117 -8.86 0.60 -20.27
C ALA A 117 -8.45 2.08 -20.17
N VAL A 118 -7.42 2.50 -20.90
CA VAL A 118 -6.95 3.90 -20.94
C VAL A 118 -7.96 4.81 -21.62
N ASP A 119 -8.62 4.33 -22.68
CA ASP A 119 -9.69 5.07 -23.34
C ASP A 119 -10.85 5.31 -22.36
N GLY A 120 -11.23 4.31 -21.56
CA GLY A 120 -12.23 4.48 -20.49
C GLY A 120 -11.82 5.49 -19.41
N LEU A 121 -10.52 5.76 -19.22
CA LEU A 121 -10.01 6.72 -18.25
C LEU A 121 -9.89 8.15 -18.79
N LEU A 122 -9.70 8.30 -20.10
CA LEU A 122 -9.30 9.58 -20.71
C LEU A 122 -10.30 10.14 -21.72
N CYS A 123 -11.08 9.28 -22.38
CA CYS A 123 -12.05 9.75 -23.35
C CYS A 123 -13.22 10.44 -22.62
N ASP A 124 -13.71 11.55 -23.20
CA ASP A 124 -14.83 12.36 -22.69
C ASP A 124 -14.69 12.94 -21.28
N THR A 125 -13.47 12.94 -20.71
CA THR A 125 -13.19 13.50 -19.39
C THR A 125 -12.48 14.86 -19.52
N PRO A 126 -13.10 15.98 -19.07
CA PRO A 126 -12.43 17.27 -19.06
C PRO A 126 -11.19 17.22 -18.18
N VAL A 127 -10.05 17.71 -18.66
CA VAL A 127 -8.82 17.74 -17.87
C VAL A 127 -8.96 18.72 -16.71
N PRO A 128 -8.94 18.27 -15.43
CA PRO A 128 -9.16 19.15 -14.29
C PRO A 128 -8.11 20.27 -14.20
N GLY A 129 -8.55 21.51 -13.96
CA GLY A 129 -7.66 22.66 -13.74
C GLY A 129 -7.18 23.39 -15.00
N LEU A 130 -7.63 23.01 -16.20
CA LEU A 130 -7.26 23.62 -17.48
C LEU A 130 -8.42 24.32 -18.22
N THR A 131 -9.52 24.65 -17.52
CA THR A 131 -10.77 25.15 -18.14
C THR A 131 -10.94 26.68 -18.14
N ASP A 132 -10.07 27.43 -17.45
CA ASP A 132 -10.16 28.90 -17.43
C ASP A 132 -9.52 29.49 -18.70
N GLY A 133 -10.29 29.46 -19.80
CA GLY A 133 -9.96 30.17 -21.05
C GLY A 133 -9.73 29.30 -22.29
N GLY A 134 -9.87 27.97 -22.22
CA GLY A 134 -9.71 27.06 -23.36
C GLY A 134 -10.11 25.61 -23.04
N THR A 135 -9.85 24.69 -23.97
CA THR A 135 -10.03 23.25 -23.77
C THR A 135 -8.69 22.51 -23.93
N ALA A 136 -8.53 21.40 -23.22
CA ALA A 136 -7.38 20.52 -23.35
C ALA A 136 -7.86 19.07 -23.49
N ALA A 137 -7.22 18.31 -24.38
CA ALA A 137 -7.48 16.88 -24.58
C ALA A 137 -6.17 16.10 -24.49
N LEU A 138 -6.23 14.92 -23.88
CA LEU A 138 -5.09 14.03 -23.73
C LEU A 138 -5.46 12.64 -24.25
N ARG A 139 -4.69 12.13 -25.22
CA ARG A 139 -4.83 10.78 -25.75
C ARG A 139 -3.52 10.02 -25.58
N VAL A 140 -3.61 8.76 -25.18
CA VAL A 140 -2.46 7.87 -25.02
C VAL A 140 -2.69 6.64 -25.88
N TYR A 141 -1.78 6.41 -26.82
CA TYR A 141 -1.83 5.35 -27.80
C TYR A 141 -0.86 4.24 -27.40
N PHE A 142 -1.39 3.08 -27.05
CA PHE A 142 -0.68 1.79 -27.03
C PHE A 142 -0.97 0.98 -28.29
N THR A 143 -2.05 1.31 -29.01
CA THR A 143 -2.40 0.77 -30.32
C THR A 143 -2.60 1.88 -31.35
N ARG A 144 -3.04 1.53 -32.57
CA ARG A 144 -3.19 2.50 -33.65
C ARG A 144 -4.36 3.47 -33.48
N ASP A 145 -5.26 3.22 -32.54
CA ASP A 145 -6.44 4.03 -32.30
C ASP A 145 -6.55 4.29 -30.79
N ALA A 146 -6.95 5.50 -30.42
CA ALA A 146 -7.25 5.90 -29.04
C ALA A 146 -8.42 6.89 -29.05
N CYS A 147 -9.44 6.67 -28.23
CA CYS A 147 -10.68 7.45 -28.24
C CYS A 147 -11.33 7.55 -29.65
N ASP A 148 -11.35 6.44 -30.39
CA ASP A 148 -11.81 6.37 -31.79
C ASP A 148 -11.07 7.31 -32.77
N VAL A 149 -9.93 7.87 -32.37
CA VAL A 149 -9.07 8.72 -33.22
C VAL A 149 -7.83 7.92 -33.63
N PRO A 150 -7.52 7.82 -34.93
CA PRO A 150 -6.34 7.12 -35.40
C PRO A 150 -5.05 7.86 -35.01
N LEU A 151 -3.98 7.09 -34.85
CA LEU A 151 -2.64 7.59 -34.55
C LEU A 151 -2.20 8.63 -35.61
N PRO A 152 -1.66 9.80 -35.21
CA PRO A 152 -1.26 10.85 -36.15
C PRO A 152 -0.24 10.38 -37.19
N ALA A 153 -0.34 10.91 -38.42
CA ALA A 153 0.57 10.59 -39.50
C ALA A 153 2.03 10.93 -39.13
N GLY A 154 2.92 9.96 -39.26
CA GLY A 154 4.34 10.10 -38.93
C GLY A 154 4.70 9.78 -37.48
N ALA A 155 3.73 9.41 -36.64
CA ALA A 155 3.98 8.68 -35.39
C ALA A 155 3.96 7.17 -35.66
N ASP A 156 4.82 6.43 -34.98
CA ASP A 156 4.92 4.97 -35.09
C ASP A 156 4.95 4.32 -33.71
N LEU A 157 4.37 3.13 -33.64
CA LEU A 157 4.37 2.28 -32.45
C LEU A 157 5.20 1.03 -32.79
N PRO A 158 6.47 0.95 -32.34
CA PRO A 158 7.27 -0.23 -32.60
C PRO A 158 6.70 -1.47 -31.89
N THR A 159 7.33 -2.63 -32.04
CA THR A 159 6.91 -3.84 -31.32
C THR A 159 7.42 -3.82 -29.88
N ALA A 160 6.59 -4.29 -28.95
CA ALA A 160 6.98 -4.49 -27.57
C ALA A 160 8.10 -5.53 -27.43
N ARG A 161 8.91 -5.40 -26.36
CA ARG A 161 10.11 -6.23 -26.16
C ARG A 161 10.38 -6.56 -24.70
N PHE A 162 11.15 -7.62 -24.49
CA PHE A 162 11.75 -7.95 -23.20
C PHE A 162 13.02 -7.10 -22.98
N ILE A 163 13.20 -6.59 -21.77
CA ILE A 163 14.37 -5.80 -21.37
C ILE A 163 15.34 -6.69 -20.61
N GLU A 164 14.92 -7.16 -19.43
CA GLU A 164 15.76 -7.90 -18.50
C GLU A 164 14.93 -8.73 -17.52
N GLY A 165 15.61 -9.54 -16.72
CA GLY A 165 15.02 -10.48 -15.78
C GLY A 165 15.57 -11.89 -15.96
N GLN A 166 15.41 -12.71 -14.92
CA GLN A 166 15.85 -14.11 -14.94
C GLN A 166 14.68 -15.03 -15.30
N PRO A 167 14.94 -16.17 -15.96
CA PRO A 167 13.91 -17.18 -16.18
C PRO A 167 13.45 -17.76 -14.84
N ARG A 168 12.15 -17.99 -14.71
CA ARG A 168 11.57 -18.64 -13.52
C ARG A 168 11.94 -20.12 -13.49
N THR A 169 12.18 -20.64 -12.28
CA THR A 169 12.42 -22.06 -12.02
C THR A 169 11.30 -22.60 -11.13
N GLY A 170 10.35 -23.34 -11.72
CA GLY A 170 9.22 -23.94 -10.99
C GLY A 170 8.21 -22.91 -10.43
N SER A 171 7.28 -23.38 -9.59
CA SER A 171 6.16 -22.58 -9.05
C SER A 171 6.52 -21.61 -7.92
N GLY A 172 7.79 -21.47 -7.56
CA GLY A 172 8.21 -20.82 -6.31
C GLY A 172 9.23 -19.69 -6.42
N VAL A 173 9.87 -19.46 -7.57
CA VAL A 173 10.84 -18.35 -7.70
C VAL A 173 10.21 -17.20 -8.48
N ALA A 174 9.86 -16.13 -7.76
CA ALA A 174 9.43 -14.85 -8.31
C ALA A 174 10.65 -14.12 -8.89
N ALA A 175 11.16 -14.56 -10.05
CA ALA A 175 12.10 -13.75 -10.80
C ALA A 175 11.33 -12.59 -11.43
N ASP A 176 11.68 -11.37 -11.03
CA ASP A 176 11.17 -10.15 -11.65
C ASP A 176 11.64 -10.09 -13.12
N GLN A 177 10.72 -9.68 -14.00
CA GLN A 177 10.92 -9.63 -15.44
C GLN A 177 10.40 -8.30 -15.99
N THR A 178 11.25 -7.59 -16.71
CA THR A 178 10.94 -6.24 -17.20
C THR A 178 10.68 -6.27 -18.70
N PHE A 179 9.55 -5.68 -19.09
CA PHE A 179 9.09 -5.56 -20.47
C PHE A 179 8.89 -4.09 -20.84
N ALA A 180 8.90 -3.79 -22.14
CA ALA A 180 8.60 -2.47 -22.67
C ALA A 180 7.44 -2.54 -23.65
N LEU A 181 6.43 -1.71 -23.41
CA LEU A 181 5.34 -1.40 -24.34
C LEU A 181 5.59 0.00 -24.92
N PRO A 182 5.59 0.17 -26.25
CA PRO A 182 5.68 1.51 -26.81
C PRO A 182 4.38 2.27 -26.63
N PHE A 183 4.50 3.58 -26.52
CA PHE A 183 3.35 4.47 -26.48
C PHE A 183 3.59 5.76 -27.29
N VAL A 184 2.49 6.39 -27.67
CA VAL A 184 2.48 7.78 -28.16
C VAL A 184 1.45 8.57 -27.35
N VAL A 185 1.84 9.71 -26.80
CA VAL A 185 0.94 10.68 -26.18
C VAL A 185 0.65 11.79 -27.18
N VAL A 186 -0.61 12.13 -27.34
CA VAL A 186 -1.07 13.30 -28.10
C VAL A 186 -1.82 14.22 -27.14
N ALA A 187 -1.23 15.37 -26.84
CA ALA A 187 -1.80 16.39 -25.99
C ALA A 187 -2.20 17.61 -26.83
N GLU A 188 -3.48 17.95 -26.80
CA GLU A 188 -4.07 19.03 -27.58
C GLU A 188 -4.55 20.13 -26.64
N GLY A 189 -4.27 21.39 -26.99
CA GLY A 189 -4.78 22.56 -26.29
C GLY A 189 -5.41 23.52 -27.29
N SER A 190 -6.64 23.95 -27.04
CA SER A 190 -7.37 24.86 -27.92
C SER A 190 -7.90 26.11 -27.19
N VAL A 191 -7.77 27.27 -27.83
CA VAL A 191 -8.28 28.57 -27.35
C VAL A 191 -8.85 29.33 -28.54
N GLY A 192 -10.19 29.43 -28.62
CA GLY A 192 -10.86 30.03 -29.77
C GLY A 192 -10.54 29.25 -31.06
N PRO A 193 -9.97 29.88 -32.10
CA PRO A 193 -9.56 29.19 -33.34
C PRO A 193 -8.16 28.55 -33.27
N TYR A 194 -7.42 28.75 -32.18
CA TYR A 194 -6.03 28.31 -32.08
C TYR A 194 -5.93 26.94 -31.43
N THR A 195 -5.34 25.97 -32.13
CA THR A 195 -5.08 24.63 -31.59
C THR A 195 -3.58 24.33 -31.63
N ARG A 196 -3.07 23.71 -30.57
CA ARG A 196 -1.68 23.26 -30.44
C ARG A 196 -1.66 21.81 -30.04
N THR A 197 -0.85 21.02 -30.74
CA THR A 197 -0.73 19.58 -30.50
C THR A 197 0.70 19.22 -30.18
N ILE A 198 0.92 18.52 -29.07
CA ILE A 198 2.21 17.97 -28.66
C ILE A 198 2.14 16.45 -28.78
N VAL A 199 3.00 15.90 -29.61
CA VAL A 199 3.14 14.45 -29.79
C VAL A 199 4.43 14.01 -29.09
N THR A 200 4.30 13.10 -28.13
CA THR A 200 5.42 12.51 -27.39
C THR A 200 5.45 11.01 -27.60
N SER A 201 6.56 10.47 -28.11
CA SER A 201 6.74 9.01 -28.24
C SER A 201 7.65 8.48 -27.14
N GLY A 202 7.39 7.27 -26.66
CA GLY A 202 8.16 6.67 -25.58
C GLY A 202 7.99 5.16 -25.42
N GLU A 203 8.64 4.63 -24.41
CA GLU A 203 8.45 3.27 -23.92
C GLU A 203 7.91 3.30 -22.48
N TYR A 204 6.84 2.56 -22.25
CA TYR A 204 6.29 2.23 -20.96
C TYR A 204 6.91 0.92 -20.50
N GLN A 205 7.93 1.02 -19.65
CA GLN A 205 8.61 -0.13 -19.09
C GLN A 205 7.89 -0.57 -17.83
N PHE A 206 7.67 -1.87 -17.67
CA PHE A 206 7.02 -2.41 -16.49
C PHE A 206 7.69 -3.71 -16.06
N THR A 207 7.89 -3.83 -14.75
CA THR A 207 8.45 -5.02 -14.11
C THR A 207 7.34 -5.87 -13.55
N VAL A 208 7.32 -7.14 -13.93
CA VAL A 208 6.35 -8.15 -13.52
C VAL A 208 7.02 -9.11 -12.55
N GLY A 209 6.39 -9.31 -11.40
CA GLY A 209 6.78 -10.30 -10.41
C GLY A 209 5.54 -11.00 -9.87
N ARG A 210 5.69 -11.99 -8.98
CA ARG A 210 4.52 -12.56 -8.28
C ARG A 210 3.82 -11.46 -7.49
N GLY A 211 2.51 -11.37 -7.47
CA GLY A 211 1.78 -10.41 -6.65
C GLY A 211 1.99 -10.65 -5.16
N SER A 212 1.76 -9.64 -4.32
CA SER A 212 1.84 -9.79 -2.87
C SER A 212 0.47 -10.02 -2.25
N PHE A 213 0.39 -10.83 -1.19
CA PHE A 213 -0.82 -10.92 -0.37
C PHE A 213 -1.23 -9.59 0.25
N ALA A 214 -0.30 -8.64 0.36
CA ALA A 214 -0.55 -7.28 0.83
C ALA A 214 -1.64 -6.53 0.05
N GLN A 215 -1.95 -6.94 -1.18
CA GLN A 215 -2.95 -6.28 -2.04
C GLN A 215 -4.41 -6.44 -1.54
N TYR A 216 -4.67 -7.31 -0.57
CA TYR A 216 -6.02 -7.55 -0.04
C TYR A 216 -6.26 -6.76 1.24
N ALA A 217 -7.43 -6.10 1.32
CA ALA A 217 -7.95 -5.54 2.56
C ALA A 217 -8.36 -6.67 3.54
N LEU A 218 -8.97 -7.72 3.00
CA LEU A 218 -9.27 -8.96 3.70
C LEU A 218 -9.07 -10.16 2.77
N PHE A 219 -8.32 -11.15 3.23
CA PHE A 219 -8.20 -12.46 2.60
C PHE A 219 -8.49 -13.56 3.61
N THR A 220 -9.37 -14.50 3.27
CA THR A 220 -9.60 -15.71 4.06
C THR A 220 -9.50 -16.96 3.19
N SER A 221 -8.83 -18.02 3.66
CA SER A 221 -8.94 -19.31 2.97
C SER A 221 -10.30 -19.98 3.28
N GLN A 222 -10.70 -19.98 4.55
CA GLN A 222 -12.01 -20.37 5.00
C GLN A 222 -12.67 -19.22 5.76
N HIS A 223 -13.84 -18.79 5.28
CA HIS A 223 -14.61 -17.71 5.90
C HIS A 223 -15.50 -18.25 7.05
N THR A 224 -14.84 -18.91 7.99
CA THR A 224 -15.39 -19.46 9.25
C THR A 224 -14.36 -19.24 10.36
N THR A 225 -14.78 -19.33 11.63
CA THR A 225 -13.81 -19.46 12.73
C THR A 225 -13.02 -20.77 12.63
N GLU A 226 -11.93 -20.90 13.40
CA GLU A 226 -11.19 -22.17 13.54
C GLU A 226 -12.07 -23.33 14.04
N THR A 227 -13.12 -23.02 14.80
CA THR A 227 -14.10 -24.01 15.31
C THR A 227 -15.19 -24.36 14.30
N GLY A 228 -15.16 -23.78 13.09
CA GLY A 228 -16.15 -24.00 12.05
C GLY A 228 -17.44 -23.20 12.19
N THR A 229 -17.44 -22.14 13.00
CA THR A 229 -18.61 -21.26 13.13
C THR A 229 -18.68 -20.31 11.93
N ASP A 230 -19.86 -20.16 11.35
CA ASP A 230 -20.10 -19.27 10.21
C ASP A 230 -19.87 -17.79 10.57
N ILE A 231 -19.19 -17.08 9.66
CA ILE A 231 -18.98 -15.64 9.76
C ILE A 231 -19.94 -14.91 8.83
N TRP A 232 -20.73 -14.02 9.42
CA TRP A 232 -21.74 -13.22 8.73
C TRP A 232 -21.28 -11.77 8.63
N PHE A 233 -21.20 -11.25 7.41
CA PHE A 233 -21.04 -9.82 7.19
C PHE A 233 -22.36 -9.09 7.44
N THR A 234 -22.28 -8.06 8.27
CA THR A 234 -23.42 -7.24 8.71
C THR A 234 -23.28 -5.79 8.27
N GLY A 235 -24.28 -4.95 8.54
CA GLY A 235 -24.25 -3.50 8.28
C GLY A 235 -23.06 -2.73 8.87
N ARG A 236 -22.33 -3.35 9.82
CA ARG A 236 -21.10 -2.85 10.43
C ARG A 236 -19.84 -3.18 9.61
N THR A 237 -19.98 -3.95 8.55
CA THR A 237 -18.86 -4.39 7.70
C THR A 237 -18.69 -3.36 6.60
N LEU A 238 -17.61 -2.58 6.70
CA LEU A 238 -17.21 -1.59 5.73
C LEU A 238 -15.79 -1.94 5.28
N PHE A 239 -15.62 -2.37 4.04
CA PHE A 239 -14.31 -2.62 3.43
C PHE A 239 -14.12 -1.73 2.21
N ASP A 240 -13.01 -1.01 2.16
CA ASP A 240 -12.69 -0.04 1.10
C ASP A 240 -11.49 -0.50 0.27
N GLY A 241 -11.53 -1.75 -0.21
CA GLY A 241 -10.46 -2.38 -0.95
C GLY A 241 -10.76 -3.85 -1.30
N PRO A 242 -9.84 -4.54 -2.00
CA PRO A 242 -10.07 -5.91 -2.46
C PRO A 242 -10.30 -6.88 -1.31
N VAL A 243 -11.38 -7.65 -1.41
CA VAL A 243 -11.73 -8.69 -0.43
C VAL A 243 -11.82 -10.03 -1.14
N HIS A 244 -11.16 -11.05 -0.60
CA HIS A 244 -11.14 -12.39 -1.19
C HIS A 244 -11.43 -13.49 -0.17
N THR A 245 -12.17 -14.51 -0.59
CA THR A 245 -12.18 -15.80 0.10
C THR A 245 -12.00 -16.96 -0.86
N ASN A 246 -11.21 -17.96 -0.49
CA ASN A 246 -11.21 -19.23 -1.23
C ASN A 246 -12.52 -20.01 -1.03
N SER A 247 -13.28 -19.70 0.01
CA SER A 247 -14.57 -20.33 0.33
C SER A 247 -15.76 -19.51 -0.19
N THR A 248 -16.82 -19.34 0.61
CA THR A 248 -18.02 -18.56 0.26
C THR A 248 -18.28 -17.49 1.33
N PHE A 249 -18.77 -16.33 0.88
CA PHE A 249 -19.19 -15.26 1.80
C PHE A 249 -20.64 -15.45 2.26
N ARG A 250 -20.93 -14.90 3.45
CA ARG A 250 -22.27 -14.94 4.05
C ARG A 250 -22.71 -13.56 4.50
N PHE A 251 -23.97 -13.21 4.24
CA PHE A 251 -24.51 -11.88 4.48
C PHE A 251 -25.74 -11.90 5.40
N TYR A 252 -25.71 -11.04 6.41
CA TYR A 252 -26.79 -10.80 7.36
C TYR A 252 -26.97 -9.31 7.60
N GLY A 253 -27.91 -8.69 6.89
CA GLY A 253 -28.32 -7.31 7.13
C GLY A 253 -29.83 -7.25 7.24
N PRO A 254 -30.45 -7.40 8.41
CA PRO A 254 -31.91 -7.33 8.54
C PRO A 254 -32.43 -5.87 8.57
N GLY A 255 -31.54 -4.92 8.85
CA GLY A 255 -31.85 -3.50 9.06
C GLY A 255 -31.56 -2.62 7.83
N PRO A 256 -31.68 -1.30 7.97
CA PRO A 256 -31.38 -0.36 6.89
C PRO A 256 -29.89 -0.35 6.52
N ASP A 257 -29.01 -0.70 7.47
CA ASP A 257 -27.57 -0.76 7.21
C ASP A 257 -27.17 -2.12 6.65
N GLN A 258 -26.62 -2.12 5.44
CA GLN A 258 -26.14 -3.30 4.73
C GLN A 258 -24.61 -3.35 4.70
N ALA A 259 -24.03 -4.55 4.60
CA ALA A 259 -22.58 -4.66 4.44
C ALA A 259 -22.14 -3.92 3.17
N TRP A 260 -21.03 -3.18 3.23
CA TRP A 260 -20.55 -2.35 2.14
C TRP A 260 -19.12 -2.72 1.78
N PHE A 261 -18.88 -2.87 0.47
CA PHE A 261 -17.60 -3.18 -0.13
C PHE A 261 -17.34 -2.19 -1.26
N GLY A 262 -16.37 -1.31 -1.06
CA GLY A 262 -15.93 -0.34 -2.06
C GLY A 262 -14.44 -0.35 -2.32
N GLY A 263 -13.93 0.81 -2.72
CA GLY A 263 -12.58 1.02 -3.25
C GLY A 263 -12.60 1.45 -4.72
N ALA A 264 -11.52 2.10 -5.18
CA ALA A 264 -11.39 2.54 -6.57
C ALA A 264 -11.42 1.35 -7.55
N ASP A 265 -12.29 1.41 -8.55
CA ASP A 265 -12.54 0.36 -9.55
C ASP A 265 -11.28 0.07 -10.41
N PRO A 266 -10.87 -1.20 -10.59
CA PRO A 266 -11.45 -2.41 -9.99
C PRO A 266 -10.93 -2.72 -8.59
N SER A 267 -11.88 -2.85 -7.65
CA SER A 267 -11.69 -3.35 -6.28
C SER A 267 -12.63 -4.53 -6.02
N PRO A 268 -12.49 -5.66 -6.74
CA PRO A 268 -13.54 -6.66 -6.72
C PRO A 268 -13.58 -7.39 -5.37
N VAL A 269 -14.79 -7.63 -4.90
CA VAL A 269 -15.04 -8.72 -3.94
C VAL A 269 -14.96 -10.03 -4.70
N THR A 270 -14.19 -11.00 -4.23
CA THR A 270 -13.98 -12.26 -4.98
C THR A 270 -14.13 -13.47 -4.09
N SER A 271 -14.72 -14.53 -4.65
CA SER A 271 -14.83 -15.82 -3.96
C SER A 271 -14.52 -16.96 -4.93
N ALA A 272 -13.71 -17.94 -4.50
CA ALA A 272 -13.48 -19.14 -5.29
C ALA A 272 -14.57 -20.22 -5.10
N GLY A 273 -15.37 -20.13 -4.03
CA GLY A 273 -16.48 -21.04 -3.79
C GLY A 273 -16.04 -22.47 -3.45
N CYS A 274 -14.79 -22.69 -3.01
CA CYS A 274 -14.32 -24.01 -2.62
C CYS A 274 -15.02 -24.47 -1.33
N VAL A 275 -15.39 -25.74 -1.25
CA VAL A 275 -15.87 -26.35 0.00
C VAL A 275 -14.68 -26.95 0.75
N ALA A 276 -14.44 -26.44 1.97
CA ALA A 276 -13.42 -26.93 2.92
C ALA A 276 -11.98 -27.07 2.36
N PRO A 277 -11.34 -25.99 1.88
CA PRO A 277 -9.91 -26.02 1.57
C PRO A 277 -9.08 -26.44 2.79
N THR A 278 -7.93 -27.07 2.59
CA THR A 278 -6.96 -27.39 3.67
C THR A 278 -5.72 -26.46 3.59
N PRO A 279 -4.94 -26.29 4.68
CA PRO A 279 -3.74 -25.45 4.66
C PRO A 279 -2.67 -25.86 3.64
N THR A 280 -2.74 -27.09 3.13
CA THR A 280 -1.86 -27.63 2.10
C THR A 280 -2.47 -27.61 0.70
N SER A 281 -3.70 -27.11 0.55
CA SER A 281 -4.39 -27.06 -0.73
C SER A 281 -3.71 -26.07 -1.67
N THR A 282 -3.36 -26.55 -2.86
CA THR A 282 -2.82 -25.71 -3.96
C THR A 282 -3.89 -25.32 -4.98
N THR A 283 -5.04 -25.99 -4.94
CA THR A 283 -6.24 -25.76 -5.76
C THR A 283 -7.48 -26.03 -4.91
N CYS A 284 -8.69 -25.66 -5.36
CA CYS A 284 -9.92 -26.11 -4.70
C CYS A 284 -9.94 -27.66 -4.62
N PRO A 285 -10.08 -28.26 -3.43
CA PRO A 285 -10.03 -29.72 -3.28
C PRO A 285 -11.34 -30.44 -3.70
N SER A 286 -12.43 -29.69 -3.86
CA SER A 286 -13.80 -30.19 -4.03
C SER A 286 -14.55 -29.40 -5.11
N SER A 287 -15.83 -29.71 -5.32
CA SER A 287 -16.70 -28.93 -6.21
C SER A 287 -16.72 -27.45 -5.81
N THR A 288 -16.45 -26.57 -6.76
CA THR A 288 -16.66 -25.13 -6.62
C THR A 288 -18.13 -24.82 -6.79
N VAL A 289 -18.72 -24.09 -5.83
CA VAL A 289 -20.06 -23.54 -6.00
C VAL A 289 -19.97 -22.04 -5.96
N ALA A 290 -20.02 -21.42 -7.14
CA ALA A 290 -19.98 -19.98 -7.28
C ALA A 290 -21.28 -19.36 -6.73
N GLY A 291 -21.14 -18.42 -5.80
CA GLY A 291 -22.26 -17.75 -5.16
C GLY A 291 -21.96 -17.33 -3.73
N ALA A 292 -23.03 -17.03 -2.99
CA ALA A 292 -22.97 -16.55 -1.62
C ALA A 292 -24.17 -17.05 -0.82
N GLU A 293 -24.07 -17.00 0.50
CA GLU A 293 -25.17 -17.34 1.39
C GLU A 293 -25.82 -16.10 2.02
N PHE A 294 -27.14 -16.09 2.03
CA PHE A 294 -27.95 -15.02 2.61
C PHE A 294 -28.76 -15.61 3.76
N TYR A 295 -28.69 -14.96 4.92
CA TYR A 295 -29.27 -15.49 6.15
C TYR A 295 -30.75 -15.84 5.96
N GLY A 296 -31.20 -17.03 6.38
CA GLY A 296 -32.59 -17.48 6.20
C GLY A 296 -32.97 -17.94 4.78
N SER A 297 -32.28 -17.48 3.74
CA SER A 297 -32.44 -17.93 2.35
C SER A 297 -31.46 -19.05 1.96
N GLY A 298 -30.37 -19.21 2.72
CA GLY A 298 -29.31 -20.18 2.47
C GLY A 298 -28.41 -19.79 1.30
N PHE A 299 -27.64 -20.76 0.80
CA PHE A 299 -26.75 -20.57 -0.33
C PHE A 299 -27.52 -20.30 -1.64
N GLN A 300 -27.07 -19.28 -2.38
CA GLN A 300 -27.61 -18.86 -3.67
C GLN A 300 -26.48 -18.88 -4.71
N ASN A 301 -26.69 -19.60 -5.81
CA ASN A 301 -25.72 -19.59 -6.91
C ASN A 301 -25.79 -18.28 -7.72
N VAL A 302 -24.81 -18.07 -8.59
CA VAL A 302 -24.71 -16.82 -9.40
C VAL A 302 -25.99 -16.52 -10.19
N ALA A 303 -26.63 -17.52 -10.80
CA ALA A 303 -27.85 -17.30 -11.57
C ALA A 303 -29.03 -16.85 -10.68
N GLN A 304 -29.12 -17.36 -9.46
CA GLN A 304 -30.13 -16.94 -8.47
C GLN A 304 -29.86 -15.53 -7.93
N ILE A 305 -28.58 -15.20 -7.70
CA ILE A 305 -28.14 -13.86 -7.33
C ILE A 305 -28.48 -12.84 -8.43
N GLU A 306 -28.15 -13.17 -9.67
CA GLU A 306 -28.42 -12.31 -10.82
C GLU A 306 -29.93 -12.07 -11.01
N ALA A 307 -30.74 -13.11 -10.84
CA ALA A 307 -32.20 -13.00 -10.89
C ALA A 307 -32.81 -12.17 -9.74
N ASN A 308 -32.05 -11.92 -8.66
CA ASN A 308 -32.55 -11.29 -7.44
C ASN A 308 -31.71 -10.07 -7.02
N GLY A 309 -31.82 -9.00 -7.79
CA GLY A 309 -31.14 -7.71 -7.55
C GLY A 309 -29.89 -7.50 -8.42
N GLY A 310 -29.31 -8.57 -8.96
CA GLY A 310 -28.15 -8.51 -9.85
C GLY A 310 -26.84 -8.89 -9.17
N ILE A 311 -25.81 -9.18 -9.98
CA ILE A 311 -24.53 -9.72 -9.50
C ILE A 311 -23.85 -8.82 -8.47
N ALA A 312 -23.85 -7.49 -8.69
CA ALA A 312 -23.23 -6.49 -7.84
C ALA A 312 -24.17 -5.85 -6.80
N SER A 313 -25.45 -6.22 -6.79
CA SER A 313 -26.44 -5.68 -5.85
C SER A 313 -27.52 -6.73 -5.51
N PRO A 314 -27.12 -7.91 -5.01
CA PRO A 314 -28.09 -8.94 -4.63
C PRO A 314 -29.01 -8.43 -3.52
N SER A 315 -30.27 -8.85 -3.53
CA SER A 315 -31.24 -8.45 -2.51
C SER A 315 -32.19 -9.59 -2.17
N PHE A 316 -32.00 -10.22 -1.00
CA PHE A 316 -32.83 -11.34 -0.55
C PHE A 316 -33.65 -10.96 0.68
N SER A 317 -34.98 -10.92 0.52
CA SER A 317 -35.92 -10.63 1.62
C SER A 317 -36.56 -11.90 2.18
N ASN A 318 -36.61 -12.01 3.50
CA ASN A 318 -37.28 -13.10 4.22
C ASN A 318 -37.85 -12.60 5.57
N GLY A 319 -38.32 -13.53 6.41
CA GLY A 319 -38.92 -13.22 7.72
C GLY A 319 -37.99 -12.52 8.72
N PHE A 320 -36.68 -12.46 8.45
CA PHE A 320 -35.69 -11.78 9.27
C PHE A 320 -35.30 -10.39 8.73
N GLY A 321 -35.75 -9.99 7.54
CA GLY A 321 -35.42 -8.71 6.91
C GLY A 321 -34.90 -8.86 5.48
N THR A 322 -34.33 -7.79 4.94
CA THR A 322 -33.78 -7.75 3.57
C THR A 322 -32.26 -7.72 3.60
N HIS A 323 -31.61 -8.78 3.14
CA HIS A 323 -30.15 -8.91 3.08
C HIS A 323 -29.66 -8.46 1.70
N ALA A 324 -29.05 -7.27 1.63
CA ALA A 324 -28.69 -6.61 0.38
C ALA A 324 -27.31 -5.91 0.47
N PRO A 325 -26.19 -6.68 0.46
CA PRO A 325 -24.86 -6.10 0.47
C PRO A 325 -24.58 -5.24 -0.77
N GLU A 326 -23.76 -4.21 -0.60
CA GLU A 326 -23.38 -3.27 -1.66
C GLU A 326 -21.95 -3.54 -2.14
N PHE A 327 -21.77 -3.80 -3.44
CA PHE A 327 -20.47 -4.06 -4.07
C PHE A 327 -20.13 -2.96 -5.08
N THR A 328 -19.70 -1.79 -4.61
CA THR A 328 -19.45 -0.63 -5.48
C THR A 328 -18.20 -0.81 -6.37
N GLY A 329 -17.24 -1.63 -5.94
CA GLY A 329 -16.01 -1.97 -6.69
C GLY A 329 -16.13 -3.22 -7.57
N GLY A 330 -17.35 -3.77 -7.74
CA GLY A 330 -17.62 -5.00 -8.48
C GLY A 330 -17.44 -6.29 -7.66
N VAL A 331 -17.89 -7.42 -8.21
CA VAL A 331 -17.81 -8.73 -7.55
C VAL A 331 -17.63 -9.88 -8.54
N GLY A 332 -16.78 -10.84 -8.17
CA GLY A 332 -16.49 -12.07 -8.90
C GLY A 332 -16.76 -13.30 -8.05
N TRP A 333 -17.91 -13.93 -8.25
CA TRP A 333 -18.35 -15.12 -7.49
C TRP A 333 -17.67 -16.44 -7.89
N ASN A 334 -16.89 -16.43 -8.97
CA ASN A 334 -16.19 -17.59 -9.53
C ASN A 334 -14.71 -17.25 -9.78
N ALA A 335 -14.05 -16.70 -8.75
CA ALA A 335 -12.64 -16.36 -8.82
C ALA A 335 -11.75 -17.60 -8.69
N GLU A 336 -10.48 -17.48 -9.08
CA GLU A 336 -9.52 -18.56 -8.87
C GLU A 336 -9.18 -18.75 -7.39
N PHE A 337 -8.86 -20.00 -7.02
CA PHE A 337 -8.33 -20.32 -5.71
C PHE A 337 -6.91 -19.76 -5.56
N VAL A 338 -6.67 -19.05 -4.46
CA VAL A 338 -5.38 -18.48 -4.13
C VAL A 338 -4.77 -19.26 -2.95
N PRO A 339 -3.76 -20.12 -3.16
CA PRO A 339 -3.15 -20.89 -2.07
C PRO A 339 -2.40 -20.00 -1.09
N LEU A 340 -2.67 -20.15 0.21
CA LEU A 340 -1.85 -19.52 1.25
C LEU A 340 -0.50 -20.26 1.35
N PRO A 341 0.63 -19.54 1.27
CA PRO A 341 1.95 -20.13 1.29
C PRO A 341 2.40 -20.44 2.72
N GLN A 342 3.13 -21.55 2.91
CA GLN A 342 3.78 -21.83 4.20
C GLN A 342 5.09 -21.06 4.36
N ASN A 343 5.88 -20.92 3.27
CA ASN A 343 7.16 -20.21 3.26
C ASN A 343 7.61 -19.92 1.81
N THR A 344 6.94 -19.02 1.08
CA THR A 344 7.20 -18.81 -0.37
C THR A 344 8.50 -18.08 -0.70
N LEU A 345 9.04 -17.27 0.22
CA LEU A 345 10.21 -16.43 -0.03
C LEU A 345 11.39 -16.72 0.91
N ASP A 346 11.30 -17.80 1.70
CA ASP A 346 12.31 -18.19 2.68
C ASP A 346 12.75 -17.02 3.59
N GLN A 347 11.82 -16.55 4.44
CA GLN A 347 12.10 -15.41 5.32
C GLN A 347 13.27 -15.68 6.27
N ARG A 348 13.53 -16.95 6.60
CA ARG A 348 14.72 -17.35 7.36
C ARG A 348 15.99 -17.07 6.59
N ALA A 349 16.11 -17.57 5.36
CA ALA A 349 17.27 -17.32 4.52
C ALA A 349 17.46 -15.81 4.24
N ALA A 350 16.37 -15.06 4.04
CA ALA A 350 16.43 -13.61 3.89
C ALA A 350 16.96 -12.92 5.17
N GLY A 351 16.49 -13.35 6.35
CA GLY A 351 16.98 -12.87 7.65
C GLY A 351 18.47 -13.16 7.85
N GLU A 352 18.93 -14.36 7.48
CA GLU A 352 20.33 -14.77 7.60
C GLU A 352 21.26 -14.08 6.58
N ALA A 353 20.75 -13.75 5.38
CA ALA A 353 21.56 -13.18 4.30
C ALA A 353 21.86 -11.68 4.49
N ALA A 354 20.85 -10.88 4.85
CA ALA A 354 20.99 -9.41 5.00
C ALA A 354 19.91 -8.81 5.92
N GLY A 355 19.32 -9.61 6.80
CA GLY A 355 18.27 -9.20 7.73
C GLY A 355 18.67 -9.39 9.20
N ILE A 356 17.67 -9.65 10.04
CA ILE A 356 17.86 -10.06 11.43
C ILE A 356 17.25 -11.46 11.58
N ALA A 357 18.04 -12.45 11.94
CA ALA A 357 17.58 -13.82 12.19
C ALA A 357 17.72 -14.19 13.68
N VAL A 358 16.60 -14.49 14.32
CA VAL A 358 16.55 -15.03 15.69
C VAL A 358 16.42 -16.55 15.61
N PRO A 359 17.44 -17.31 16.06
CA PRO A 359 17.56 -18.74 15.78
C PRO A 359 16.59 -19.59 16.61
N SER A 360 16.39 -20.82 16.15
CA SER A 360 15.61 -21.87 16.82
C SER A 360 15.95 -22.01 18.31
N GLY A 361 14.91 -22.16 19.13
CA GLY A 361 15.05 -22.30 20.59
C GLY A 361 15.02 -20.98 21.36
N ARG A 362 14.86 -19.83 20.68
CA ARG A 362 14.64 -18.53 21.33
C ARG A 362 13.27 -17.97 20.95
N ASN A 363 12.46 -17.69 21.97
CA ASN A 363 11.26 -16.86 21.81
C ASN A 363 11.61 -15.43 22.20
N LEU A 364 11.10 -14.46 21.45
CA LEU A 364 11.24 -13.06 21.83
C LEU A 364 10.16 -12.71 22.85
N THR A 365 10.58 -12.20 24.01
CA THR A 365 9.67 -11.64 25.01
C THR A 365 9.25 -10.22 24.64
N LEU A 366 10.02 -9.51 23.79
CA LEU A 366 9.70 -8.20 23.24
C LEU A 366 10.34 -8.03 21.86
N LEU A 367 9.60 -7.48 20.91
CA LEU A 367 10.09 -6.87 19.69
C LEU A 367 9.50 -5.46 19.61
N GLU A 368 10.32 -4.45 19.83
CA GLU A 368 9.90 -3.05 19.82
C GLU A 368 10.43 -2.35 18.57
N LEU A 369 9.53 -1.72 17.82
CA LEU A 369 9.83 -0.98 16.59
C LEU A 369 9.68 0.50 16.86
N VAL A 370 10.67 1.32 16.51
CA VAL A 370 10.65 2.77 16.79
C VAL A 370 11.12 3.57 15.59
N ALA A 371 10.27 4.50 15.12
CA ALA A 371 10.70 5.61 14.30
C ALA A 371 11.38 6.62 15.23
N GLY A 372 12.70 6.75 15.10
CA GLY A 372 13.52 7.36 16.14
C GLY A 372 14.40 8.50 15.64
N ARG A 373 14.86 9.29 16.61
CA ARG A 373 15.89 10.30 16.42
C ARG A 373 16.98 10.17 17.48
N ALA A 374 18.21 10.46 17.10
CA ALA A 374 19.34 10.47 18.03
C ALA A 374 19.12 11.55 19.10
N ASP A 375 19.36 11.21 20.36
CA ASP A 375 19.15 12.14 21.46
C ASP A 375 20.12 13.32 21.42
N THR A 376 19.63 14.46 20.95
CA THR A 376 20.39 15.71 20.82
C THR A 376 20.85 16.30 22.15
N THR A 377 20.20 15.94 23.27
CA THR A 377 20.53 16.49 24.61
C THR A 377 21.72 15.79 25.27
N SER A 378 22.14 14.64 24.74
CA SER A 378 23.33 13.94 25.19
C SER A 378 24.62 14.64 24.74
N SER A 379 25.60 14.72 25.64
CA SER A 379 26.97 15.18 25.30
C SER A 379 27.80 14.10 24.60
N LEU A 380 27.26 12.89 24.42
CA LEU A 380 27.97 11.79 23.77
C LEU A 380 28.17 12.03 22.26
N PRO A 381 29.21 11.44 21.65
CA PRO A 381 29.34 11.36 20.20
C PRO A 381 28.07 10.79 19.57
N VAL A 382 27.67 11.24 18.38
CA VAL A 382 26.41 10.83 17.72
C VAL A 382 26.29 9.30 17.62
N GLU A 383 27.42 8.65 17.34
CA GLU A 383 27.56 7.20 17.26
C GLU A 383 27.19 6.47 18.56
N GLN A 384 27.28 7.14 19.72
CA GLN A 384 26.99 6.59 21.06
C GLN A 384 25.67 7.10 21.65
N ARG A 385 24.93 7.97 20.95
CA ARG A 385 23.68 8.53 21.47
C ARG A 385 22.59 7.47 21.51
N ASN A 386 21.80 7.51 22.58
CA ASN A 386 20.57 6.74 22.65
C ASN A 386 19.58 7.28 21.63
N MET A 387 18.79 6.36 21.08
CA MET A 387 17.69 6.69 20.19
C MET A 387 16.45 6.94 21.04
N ARG A 388 15.74 8.02 20.76
CA ARG A 388 14.45 8.33 21.39
C ARG A 388 13.32 8.26 20.34
N PRO A 389 12.10 7.89 20.75
CA PRO A 389 10.90 8.14 19.94
C PRO A 389 10.76 9.62 19.59
N LEU A 390 10.03 9.90 18.51
CA LEU A 390 9.71 11.28 18.12
C LEU A 390 8.85 11.99 19.16
N ASP A 391 9.20 13.23 19.48
CA ASP A 391 8.35 14.12 20.26
C ASP A 391 7.25 14.73 19.38
N LEU A 392 6.03 14.20 19.49
CA LEU A 392 4.86 14.66 18.74
C LEU A 392 4.40 16.06 19.13
N SER A 393 4.84 16.59 20.28
CA SER A 393 4.49 17.94 20.73
C SER A 393 5.45 19.02 20.22
N ALA A 394 6.57 18.62 19.62
CA ALA A 394 7.57 19.54 19.09
C ALA A 394 7.00 20.40 17.94
N THR A 395 7.48 21.65 17.83
CA THR A 395 7.11 22.58 16.76
C THR A 395 8.38 23.12 16.07
N PRO A 396 8.61 22.83 14.77
CA PRO A 396 7.85 21.89 13.92
C PRO A 396 7.95 20.45 14.42
N ALA A 397 7.02 19.59 13.97
CA ALA A 397 7.01 18.18 14.32
C ALA A 397 8.36 17.52 13.95
N GLU A 398 8.87 16.67 14.85
CA GLU A 398 10.11 15.95 14.58
C GLU A 398 9.92 14.91 13.47
N THR A 399 10.97 14.69 12.67
CA THR A 399 11.05 13.59 11.70
C THR A 399 12.09 12.57 12.13
N ALA A 400 11.83 11.29 11.81
CA ALA A 400 12.76 10.22 12.13
C ALA A 400 14.01 10.31 11.26
N SER A 401 15.14 10.11 11.90
CA SER A 401 16.43 9.93 11.21
C SER A 401 16.83 8.46 11.12
N HIS A 402 16.23 7.63 11.98
CA HIS A 402 16.58 6.23 12.10
C HIS A 402 15.32 5.39 12.29
N GLN A 403 15.35 4.17 11.78
CA GLN A 403 14.50 3.09 12.26
C GLN A 403 15.28 2.31 13.33
N VAL A 404 14.63 1.98 14.45
CA VAL A 404 15.19 1.14 15.51
C VAL A 404 14.35 -0.11 15.68
N ILE A 405 15.01 -1.24 15.89
CA ILE A 405 14.40 -2.55 16.16
C ILE A 405 15.07 -3.10 17.41
N ARG A 406 14.30 -3.35 18.47
CA ARG A 406 14.81 -3.92 19.73
C ARG A 406 14.18 -5.30 19.93
N ALA A 407 14.99 -6.34 19.85
CA ALA A 407 14.58 -7.73 20.04
C ALA A 407 15.11 -8.23 21.38
N CYS A 408 14.20 -8.50 22.34
CA CYS A 408 14.55 -9.02 23.64
C CYS A 408 14.07 -10.46 23.85
N TYR A 409 14.87 -11.25 24.54
CA TYR A 409 14.55 -12.59 24.99
C TYR A 409 15.03 -12.79 26.43
N GLU A 410 14.42 -13.74 27.13
CA GLU A 410 14.84 -14.11 28.49
C GLU A 410 15.59 -15.44 28.48
N GLN A 411 16.61 -15.53 29.33
CA GLN A 411 17.35 -16.76 29.54
C GLN A 411 17.66 -16.92 31.03
N THR A 412 17.28 -18.07 31.58
CA THR A 412 17.68 -18.48 32.93
C THR A 412 19.04 -19.16 32.86
N VAL A 413 20.00 -18.64 33.62
CA VAL A 413 21.33 -19.22 33.73
C VAL A 413 21.34 -20.18 34.92
N SER A 414 21.66 -21.45 34.68
CA SER A 414 21.79 -22.46 35.74
C SER A 414 23.05 -22.22 36.57
N GLY A 415 22.92 -22.16 37.90
CA GLY A 415 24.03 -22.00 38.83
C GLY A 415 23.89 -20.77 39.73
N SER A 416 24.85 -20.57 40.62
CA SER A 416 24.93 -19.40 41.48
C SER A 416 26.20 -18.60 41.19
N GLY A 417 26.09 -17.28 41.19
CA GLY A 417 27.19 -16.40 40.81
C GLY A 417 26.99 -14.97 41.28
N THR A 418 28.11 -14.25 41.38
CA THR A 418 28.10 -12.81 41.66
C THR A 418 27.96 -12.05 40.37
N VAL A 419 26.93 -11.24 40.30
CA VAL A 419 26.68 -10.34 39.18
C VAL A 419 27.31 -9.00 39.49
N GLN A 420 28.01 -8.39 38.53
CA GLN A 420 28.62 -7.07 38.69
C GLN A 420 27.98 -6.06 37.74
N ARG A 421 27.68 -4.87 38.25
CA ARG A 421 27.44 -3.71 37.41
C ARG A 421 28.79 -3.10 37.11
N GLU A 422 29.07 -2.75 35.86
CA GLU A 422 30.29 -2.05 35.47
C GLU A 422 29.93 -0.69 34.83
N ASP A 423 30.83 0.29 34.91
CA ASP A 423 30.76 1.51 34.10
C ASP A 423 31.30 1.25 32.67
N ALA A 424 31.23 2.26 31.79
CA ALA A 424 31.72 2.16 30.41
C ALA A 424 33.24 1.87 30.30
N ASN A 425 34.00 2.04 31.38
CA ASN A 425 35.44 1.75 31.45
C ASN A 425 35.72 0.36 32.05
N GLY A 426 34.69 -0.41 32.39
CA GLY A 426 34.82 -1.72 33.01
C GLY A 426 35.07 -1.68 34.53
N ASN A 427 34.84 -0.55 35.20
CA ASN A 427 34.95 -0.46 36.65
C ASN A 427 33.66 -0.95 37.32
N ALA A 428 33.77 -1.85 38.30
CA ALA A 428 32.62 -2.35 39.04
C ALA A 428 31.92 -1.22 39.85
N LEU A 429 30.66 -0.94 39.54
CA LEU A 429 29.76 -0.01 40.21
C LEU A 429 28.96 -0.66 41.35
N SER A 430 28.61 -1.94 41.23
CA SER A 430 27.92 -2.72 42.28
C SER A 430 28.05 -4.22 42.04
N SER A 431 27.78 -5.05 43.05
CA SER A 431 27.76 -6.51 42.90
C SER A 431 26.66 -7.18 43.71
N VAL A 432 25.96 -8.16 43.14
CA VAL A 432 24.88 -8.91 43.79
C VAL A 432 25.03 -10.41 43.52
N PHE A 433 24.99 -11.23 44.57
CA PHE A 433 24.96 -12.69 44.41
C PHE A 433 23.56 -13.18 44.06
N ARG A 434 23.43 -14.03 43.04
CA ARG A 434 22.15 -14.64 42.66
C ARG A 434 22.28 -16.13 42.40
N SER A 435 21.22 -16.87 42.72
CA SER A 435 21.04 -18.28 42.37
C SER A 435 19.99 -18.41 41.27
N ASN A 436 20.35 -19.08 40.19
CA ASN A 436 19.56 -19.28 38.97
C ASN A 436 18.92 -17.99 38.43
N PRO A 437 19.70 -16.92 38.19
CA PRO A 437 19.14 -15.67 37.70
C PRO A 437 18.55 -15.81 36.29
N THR A 438 17.41 -15.15 36.07
CA THR A 438 16.86 -14.91 34.73
C THR A 438 17.33 -13.55 34.24
N TRP A 439 17.87 -13.52 33.03
CA TRP A 439 18.36 -12.32 32.37
C TRP A 439 17.49 -12.00 31.17
N THR A 440 17.24 -10.71 30.96
CA THR A 440 16.67 -10.22 29.71
C THR A 440 17.81 -9.69 28.84
N PHE A 441 18.04 -10.34 27.72
CA PHE A 441 18.95 -9.88 26.67
C PHE A 441 18.13 -9.09 25.66
N CYS A 442 18.59 -7.92 25.25
CA CYS A 442 17.98 -7.10 24.22
C CYS A 442 19.02 -6.72 23.18
N ASP A 443 18.87 -7.29 21.99
CA ASP A 443 19.63 -6.89 20.81
C ASP A 443 18.92 -5.70 20.17
N GLU A 444 19.61 -4.57 20.09
CA GLU A 444 19.13 -3.38 19.42
C GLU A 444 19.81 -3.21 18.07
N TYR A 445 19.00 -2.85 17.09
CA TYR A 445 19.43 -2.58 15.74
C TYR A 445 18.93 -1.21 15.31
N ARG A 446 19.72 -0.47 14.54
CA ARG A 446 19.26 0.78 13.91
C ARG A 446 19.83 0.96 12.53
N TYR A 447 19.13 1.70 11.67
CA TYR A 447 19.64 2.11 10.37
C TYR A 447 19.03 3.45 9.96
N THR A 448 19.71 4.17 9.06
CA THR A 448 19.28 5.48 8.55
C THR A 448 18.66 5.38 7.16
N GLY A 449 17.79 6.32 6.80
CA GLY A 449 17.18 6.39 5.47
C GLY A 449 17.98 7.20 4.44
N SER A 450 19.05 7.88 4.84
CA SER A 450 19.80 8.80 3.99
C SER A 450 21.27 8.92 4.40
N GLY A 451 22.10 9.45 3.50
CA GLY A 451 23.54 9.63 3.72
C GLY A 451 24.37 8.39 3.33
N ALA A 452 25.68 8.46 3.59
CA ALA A 452 26.64 7.43 3.14
C ALA A 452 26.43 6.05 3.79
N ASN A 453 25.70 5.99 4.91
CA ASN A 453 25.38 4.77 5.64
C ASN A 453 23.88 4.41 5.57
N ALA A 454 23.15 4.95 4.58
CA ALA A 454 21.74 4.64 4.39
C ALA A 454 21.52 3.12 4.29
N GLY A 455 20.57 2.61 5.07
CA GLY A 455 20.19 1.20 5.14
C GLY A 455 21.23 0.27 5.79
N ARG A 456 22.39 0.76 6.22
CA ARG A 456 23.37 -0.08 6.95
C ARG A 456 22.90 -0.30 8.38
N LEU A 457 22.89 -1.57 8.79
CA LEU A 457 22.45 -1.97 10.11
C LEU A 457 23.59 -1.78 11.12
N GLU A 458 23.34 -0.99 12.15
CA GLU A 458 24.16 -0.92 13.34
C GLU A 458 23.51 -1.74 14.45
N THR A 459 24.28 -2.45 15.25
CA THR A 459 23.80 -3.27 16.35
C THR A 459 24.51 -2.99 17.67
N ARG A 460 23.81 -3.23 18.77
CA ARG A 460 24.38 -3.32 20.13
C ARG A 460 23.56 -4.28 20.98
N ARG A 461 24.16 -4.84 22.03
CA ARG A 461 23.47 -5.74 22.96
C ARG A 461 23.37 -5.12 24.35
N LEU A 462 22.18 -5.16 24.93
CA LEU A 462 21.88 -4.72 26.28
C LEU A 462 21.45 -5.91 27.15
N VAL A 463 21.91 -5.96 28.39
CA VAL A 463 21.59 -7.05 29.34
C VAL A 463 21.00 -6.47 30.62
N TYR A 464 19.83 -6.96 31.00
CA TYR A 464 19.07 -6.51 32.16
C TYR A 464 18.76 -7.66 33.12
N ASP A 465 18.77 -7.35 34.41
CA ASP A 465 18.25 -8.24 35.45
C ASP A 465 16.71 -8.18 35.45
N SER A 466 16.04 -9.28 35.07
CA SER A 466 14.58 -9.32 34.96
C SER A 466 13.85 -9.10 36.30
N SER A 467 14.54 -9.28 37.43
CA SER A 467 13.97 -9.06 38.77
C SER A 467 13.95 -7.60 39.24
N SER A 468 14.65 -6.70 38.53
CA SER A 468 14.86 -5.31 38.98
C SER A 468 13.79 -4.32 38.51
N GLY A 469 12.85 -4.73 37.63
CA GLY A 469 11.69 -3.95 37.19
C GLY A 469 11.99 -2.60 36.51
N THR A 470 13.25 -2.22 36.36
CA THR A 470 13.66 -0.91 35.84
C THR A 470 14.90 -1.05 34.95
N PRO A 471 14.82 -0.69 33.66
CA PRO A 471 15.95 -0.77 32.73
C PRO A 471 16.86 0.43 32.93
N THR A 472 17.46 0.59 34.11
CA THR A 472 18.26 1.80 34.37
C THR A 472 19.73 1.65 34.04
N ASN A 473 20.35 0.46 34.06
CA ASN A 473 21.78 0.31 33.72
C ASN A 473 22.13 -1.13 33.34
N ALA A 474 22.73 -1.36 32.16
CA ALA A 474 23.18 -2.69 31.76
C ALA A 474 24.26 -3.22 32.72
N LEU A 475 24.18 -4.53 32.93
CA LEU A 475 24.90 -5.25 33.97
C LEU A 475 25.84 -6.24 33.29
N VAL A 476 27.15 -6.17 33.55
CA VAL A 476 28.14 -7.10 33.00
C VAL A 476 28.22 -8.32 33.93
N VAL A 477 27.59 -9.43 33.54
CA VAL A 477 27.58 -10.63 34.38
C VAL A 477 28.83 -11.47 34.14
N ASN A 478 29.69 -11.58 35.15
CA ASN A 478 30.87 -12.46 35.17
C ASN A 478 30.45 -13.93 35.42
N ALA A 479 29.54 -14.45 34.59
CA ALA A 479 29.08 -15.85 34.57
C ALA A 479 29.51 -16.56 33.26
N GLY A 480 30.67 -16.20 32.71
CA GLY A 480 31.19 -16.75 31.45
C GLY A 480 30.70 -16.05 30.18
N PHE A 481 30.07 -14.87 30.30
CA PHE A 481 29.67 -14.03 29.17
C PHE A 481 30.64 -12.85 29.05
N THR A 482 31.36 -12.73 27.93
CA THR A 482 32.35 -11.67 27.68
C THR A 482 31.86 -10.53 26.79
N ASP A 483 30.57 -10.48 26.44
CA ASP A 483 30.03 -9.46 25.52
C ASP A 483 29.98 -8.07 26.18
N ARG A 484 30.97 -7.24 25.82
CA ARG A 484 31.10 -5.82 26.21
C ARG A 484 30.85 -4.93 24.99
N GLU A 485 29.61 -4.70 24.58
CA GLU A 485 29.36 -3.79 23.44
C GLU A 485 28.25 -2.78 23.73
N TRP A 486 28.67 -1.69 24.38
CA TRP A 486 27.88 -0.46 24.57
C TRP A 486 27.92 0.46 23.35
N THR A 487 28.84 0.21 22.42
CA THR A 487 29.01 0.96 21.17
C THR A 487 28.21 0.29 20.06
N TRP A 488 27.60 1.11 19.22
CA TRP A 488 27.00 0.62 17.98
C TRP A 488 28.09 0.09 17.06
N LEU A 489 28.04 -1.20 16.77
CA LEU A 489 28.88 -1.83 15.77
C LEU A 489 28.14 -1.94 14.45
N HIS A 490 28.86 -1.78 13.34
CA HIS A 490 28.30 -2.11 12.04
C HIS A 490 28.13 -3.62 11.95
N ALA A 491 26.90 -4.10 11.75
CA ALA A 491 26.74 -5.40 11.11
C ALA A 491 27.38 -5.29 9.72
N ASP A 492 28.03 -6.35 9.25
CA ASP A 492 28.91 -6.40 8.07
C ASP A 492 28.79 -5.14 7.17
N PRO A 493 29.78 -4.23 7.15
CA PRO A 493 29.66 -2.93 6.49
C PRO A 493 29.43 -3.02 4.97
N SER A 494 29.51 -4.23 4.38
CA SER A 494 29.20 -4.50 2.98
C SER A 494 27.71 -4.77 2.71
N LEU A 495 26.87 -4.98 3.73
CA LEU A 495 25.47 -5.39 3.58
C LEU A 495 24.47 -4.30 4.01
N THR A 496 23.48 -4.05 3.17
CA THR A 496 22.34 -3.19 3.45
C THR A 496 21.21 -4.04 4.04
N PHE A 497 20.59 -3.56 5.12
CA PHE A 497 19.45 -4.24 5.74
C PHE A 497 18.32 -4.41 4.72
N ASN A 498 17.88 -5.66 4.55
CA ASN A 498 16.86 -6.02 3.57
C ASN A 498 15.42 -5.90 4.10
N GLY A 499 15.23 -5.42 5.33
CA GLY A 499 13.92 -5.21 5.93
C GLY A 499 13.36 -6.41 6.71
N VAL A 500 14.00 -7.58 6.67
CA VAL A 500 13.44 -8.81 7.27
C VAL A 500 13.93 -9.04 8.70
N VAL A 501 12.98 -9.25 9.61
CA VAL A 501 13.20 -9.77 10.96
C VAL A 501 12.55 -11.15 11.05
N HIS A 502 13.35 -12.20 11.03
CA HIS A 502 12.89 -13.59 11.15
C HIS A 502 13.06 -14.12 12.57
N VAL A 503 12.06 -14.87 13.06
CA VAL A 503 12.06 -15.52 14.37
C VAL A 503 11.57 -16.95 14.24
N ASP A 504 12.46 -17.94 14.46
CA ASP A 504 12.10 -19.38 14.47
C ASP A 504 11.09 -19.72 15.60
N GLY A 505 10.95 -18.84 16.59
CA GLY A 505 10.07 -18.99 17.76
C GLY A 505 8.77 -18.19 17.69
N THR A 506 8.25 -17.85 18.87
CA THR A 506 7.15 -16.88 19.03
C THR A 506 7.70 -15.48 19.31
N VAL A 507 6.91 -14.47 18.96
CA VAL A 507 7.11 -13.10 19.43
C VAL A 507 5.98 -12.73 20.39
N GLU A 508 6.27 -12.70 21.69
CA GLU A 508 5.25 -12.54 22.73
C GLU A 508 4.68 -11.13 22.84
N ARG A 509 5.44 -10.11 22.39
CA ARG A 509 5.05 -8.70 22.40
C ARG A 509 5.70 -7.97 21.23
N VAL A 510 4.92 -7.62 20.21
CA VAL A 510 5.27 -6.63 19.19
C VAL A 510 4.58 -5.32 19.52
N ARG A 511 5.34 -4.24 19.59
CA ARG A 511 4.79 -2.90 19.89
C ARG A 511 5.65 -1.78 19.33
N GLY A 512 5.03 -0.62 19.15
CA GLY A 512 5.72 0.65 18.96
C GLY A 512 6.07 1.35 20.28
N PRO A 513 6.51 2.61 20.20
CA PRO A 513 6.67 3.46 21.38
C PRO A 513 5.37 3.60 22.17
N GLY A 514 5.49 3.69 23.50
CA GLY A 514 4.34 3.92 24.36
C GLY A 514 3.72 5.30 24.15
N ARG A 515 2.40 5.40 24.39
CA ARG A 515 1.66 6.67 24.38
C ARG A 515 2.23 7.66 25.40
N THR A 516 2.26 8.95 25.04
CA THR A 516 2.76 10.02 25.90
C THR A 516 1.67 11.07 26.18
N PRO A 517 1.22 11.26 27.44
CA PRO A 517 1.73 10.65 28.65
C PRO A 517 1.38 9.16 28.78
N ALA A 518 2.17 8.44 29.57
CA ALA A 518 1.95 7.01 29.82
C ALA A 518 0.54 6.76 30.36
N GLY A 519 -0.15 5.76 29.81
CA GLY A 519 -1.53 5.42 30.17
C GLY A 519 -2.61 6.22 29.45
N SER A 520 -2.25 7.11 28.52
CA SER A 520 -3.21 7.80 27.65
C SER A 520 -4.13 6.81 26.90
N THR A 521 -5.42 7.11 26.87
CA THR A 521 -6.43 6.36 26.09
C THR A 521 -6.55 6.85 24.65
N ASP A 522 -5.85 7.94 24.31
CA ASP A 522 -5.84 8.56 22.99
C ASP A 522 -4.72 7.95 22.12
N PRO A 523 -5.03 7.22 21.03
CA PRO A 523 -4.03 6.64 20.14
C PRO A 523 -3.17 7.67 19.39
N ASP A 524 -3.62 8.93 19.28
CA ASP A 524 -2.84 9.96 18.58
C ASP A 524 -1.57 10.33 19.34
N THR A 525 -1.56 10.10 20.65
CA THR A 525 -0.41 10.33 21.53
C THR A 525 0.69 9.26 21.43
N ALA A 526 0.49 8.19 20.66
CA ALA A 526 1.53 7.20 20.37
C ALA A 526 2.49 7.70 19.26
N PRO A 527 3.81 7.78 19.53
CA PRO A 527 4.80 8.05 18.48
C PRO A 527 4.86 6.93 17.43
N PRO A 528 5.36 7.20 16.22
CA PRO A 528 5.43 6.19 15.16
C PRO A 528 6.41 5.05 15.47
N ALA A 529 6.03 3.84 15.06
CA ALA A 529 6.83 2.63 15.13
C ALA A 529 7.72 2.45 13.88
N ILE A 530 7.25 2.93 12.72
CA ILE A 530 7.93 2.78 11.42
C ILE A 530 8.25 4.16 10.87
N ALA A 531 9.54 4.43 10.65
CA ALA A 531 10.02 5.67 10.05
C ALA A 531 9.58 5.80 8.59
N SER A 532 9.43 7.03 8.08
CA SER A 532 8.90 7.36 6.73
C SER A 532 9.57 6.63 5.56
N PHE A 533 10.86 6.28 5.72
CA PHE A 533 11.66 5.55 4.74
C PHE A 533 11.74 4.03 5.00
N ALA A 534 11.28 3.55 6.16
CA ALA A 534 11.53 2.20 6.63
C ALA A 534 10.51 1.20 6.08
N GLN A 535 11.02 0.07 5.58
CA GLN A 535 10.21 -1.06 5.15
C GLN A 535 10.63 -2.27 5.96
N VAL A 536 9.68 -2.87 6.70
CA VAL A 536 9.99 -3.94 7.66
C VAL A 536 8.98 -5.07 7.54
N THR A 537 9.49 -6.31 7.54
CA THR A 537 8.68 -7.53 7.71
C THR A 537 9.14 -8.27 8.95
N VAL A 538 8.22 -8.46 9.90
CA VAL A 538 8.41 -9.34 11.05
C VAL A 538 7.79 -10.69 10.71
N ALA A 539 8.61 -11.70 10.51
CA ALA A 539 8.20 -13.07 10.23
C ALA A 539 8.49 -13.97 11.44
N ALA A 540 7.49 -14.66 11.96
CA ALA A 540 7.66 -15.63 13.05
C ALA A 540 7.06 -16.99 12.69
N GLU A 541 7.76 -18.07 13.04
CA GLU A 541 7.28 -19.42 12.72
C GLU A 541 6.08 -19.84 13.59
N ARG A 542 6.01 -19.39 14.85
CA ARG A 542 5.07 -19.95 15.84
C ARG A 542 3.97 -18.99 16.32
N GLY A 543 3.96 -17.75 15.85
CA GLY A 543 2.96 -16.75 16.20
C GLY A 543 3.54 -15.43 16.69
N VAL A 544 2.72 -14.39 16.58
CA VAL A 544 3.03 -13.02 16.95
C VAL A 544 1.91 -12.45 17.80
N ARG A 545 2.22 -11.82 18.93
CA ARG A 545 1.25 -11.05 19.71
C ARG A 545 1.54 -9.56 19.66
N ILE A 546 0.56 -8.78 19.23
CA ILE A 546 0.60 -7.31 19.21
C ILE A 546 0.11 -6.78 20.57
N THR A 547 0.92 -5.94 21.22
CA THR A 547 0.62 -5.41 22.57
C THR A 547 0.73 -3.89 22.68
N GLY A 548 0.91 -3.18 21.57
CA GLY A 548 0.92 -1.72 21.54
C GLY A 548 0.58 -1.18 20.16
N ASP A 549 0.50 0.14 20.06
CA ASP A 549 0.27 0.82 18.79
C ASP A 549 1.47 0.62 17.84
N LEU A 550 1.20 0.48 16.55
CA LEU A 550 2.19 0.27 15.49
C LEU A 550 1.91 1.28 14.37
N LYS A 551 2.31 2.54 14.56
CA LYS A 551 1.99 3.64 13.63
C LYS A 551 3.10 3.88 12.61
N TYR A 552 2.69 4.23 11.40
CA TYR A 552 3.56 4.83 10.40
C TYR A 552 3.85 6.31 10.72
N GLU A 553 5.04 6.78 10.39
CA GLU A 553 5.39 8.21 10.46
C GLU A 553 4.71 9.00 9.34
N ASP A 554 4.76 8.49 8.11
CA ASP A 554 4.13 9.07 6.94
C ASP A 554 2.88 8.26 6.56
N LEU A 555 1.70 8.87 6.75
CA LEU A 555 0.42 8.17 6.61
C LEU A 555 -0.04 8.16 5.15
N PRO A 556 -0.36 6.99 4.59
CA PRO A 556 -0.94 6.92 3.24
C PRO A 556 -2.41 7.31 3.21
N CYS A 557 -3.10 7.16 4.34
CA CYS A 557 -4.53 7.37 4.48
C CYS A 557 -4.85 8.14 5.76
N VAL A 558 -5.92 8.92 5.71
CA VAL A 558 -6.49 9.63 6.86
C VAL A 558 -7.94 9.18 7.05
N GLY A 559 -8.28 8.85 8.29
CA GLY A 559 -9.61 8.38 8.68
C GLY A 559 -9.89 6.92 8.31
N THR A 560 -11.15 6.55 8.48
CA THR A 560 -11.66 5.20 8.23
C THR A 560 -13.00 5.29 7.50
N PRO A 561 -13.41 4.26 6.74
CA PRO A 561 -14.74 4.22 6.17
C PRO A 561 -15.81 4.40 7.24
N THR A 562 -16.73 5.35 7.02
CA THR A 562 -17.81 5.64 7.97
C THR A 562 -19.16 5.71 7.26
N ARG A 563 -20.21 5.29 7.95
CA ARG A 563 -21.57 5.42 7.45
C ARG A 563 -22.18 6.74 7.93
N GLY A 564 -22.58 7.58 6.99
CA GLY A 564 -23.24 8.86 7.26
C GLY A 564 -24.76 8.72 7.46
N PRO A 565 -25.44 9.84 7.80
CA PRO A 565 -26.89 9.88 7.85
C PRO A 565 -27.51 9.49 6.52
N GLY A 566 -28.48 8.56 6.53
CA GLY A 566 -29.12 8.05 5.31
C GLY A 566 -28.48 6.81 4.69
N GLY A 567 -27.46 6.23 5.34
CA GLY A 567 -26.90 4.92 4.96
C GLY A 567 -25.72 4.97 3.99
N THR A 568 -25.42 6.13 3.39
CA THR A 568 -24.28 6.31 2.48
C THR A 568 -22.95 6.15 3.21
N VAL A 569 -22.04 5.37 2.64
CA VAL A 569 -20.70 5.16 3.18
C VAL A 569 -19.72 6.16 2.57
N VAL A 570 -18.96 6.85 3.41
CA VAL A 570 -17.86 7.73 3.03
C VAL A 570 -16.56 6.96 3.25
N PRO A 571 -15.77 6.69 2.17
CA PRO A 571 -14.48 6.01 2.26
C PRO A 571 -13.41 6.85 2.97
N ALA A 572 -12.27 6.24 3.29
CA ALA A 572 -11.12 6.97 3.83
C ALA A 572 -10.43 7.78 2.71
N VAL A 573 -9.75 8.87 3.08
CA VAL A 573 -8.96 9.67 2.12
C VAL A 573 -7.55 9.09 2.06
N CYS A 574 -7.16 8.57 0.90
CA CYS A 574 -5.91 7.83 0.70
C CYS A 574 -5.09 8.39 -0.48
N ASP A 575 -4.76 9.67 -0.40
CA ASP A 575 -4.13 10.40 -1.52
C ASP A 575 -2.59 10.38 -1.47
N ASN A 576 -2.00 10.03 -0.32
CA ASN A 576 -0.54 9.97 -0.17
C ASN A 576 0.03 8.62 -0.63
N LEU A 577 0.07 8.43 -1.95
CA LEU A 577 0.59 7.21 -2.57
C LEU A 577 2.12 7.15 -2.64
N ASP A 578 2.80 8.27 -2.33
CA ASP A 578 4.26 8.40 -2.35
C ASP A 578 4.93 7.97 -1.05
N ALA A 579 4.17 7.86 0.05
CA ALA A 579 4.66 7.34 1.32
C ALA A 579 5.34 5.99 1.11
N ARG A 580 6.52 5.79 1.71
CA ARG A 580 7.34 4.57 1.51
C ARG A 580 7.33 3.62 2.71
N ASN A 581 6.95 4.11 3.89
CA ASN A 581 6.90 3.25 5.06
C ASN A 581 5.86 2.14 4.94
N ILE A 582 6.26 0.92 5.27
CA ILE A 582 5.36 -0.23 5.27
C ILE A 582 5.82 -1.29 6.28
N LEU A 583 4.85 -1.88 6.98
CA LEU A 583 5.06 -2.98 7.93
C LEU A 583 4.29 -4.23 7.47
N GLY A 584 4.97 -5.37 7.46
CA GLY A 584 4.37 -6.68 7.38
C GLY A 584 4.56 -7.42 8.71
N ILE A 585 3.50 -8.02 9.23
CA ILE A 585 3.60 -9.02 10.31
C ILE A 585 3.10 -10.33 9.74
N TYR A 586 3.99 -11.30 9.67
CA TYR A 586 3.72 -12.59 9.09
C TYR A 586 3.98 -13.70 10.12
N SER A 587 2.97 -14.52 10.36
CA SER A 587 3.11 -15.77 11.10
C SER A 587 2.97 -16.95 10.14
N GLN A 588 4.06 -17.69 9.95
CA GLN A 588 4.11 -18.82 9.01
C GLN A 588 3.23 -19.97 9.50
N GLY A 589 3.42 -20.37 10.76
CA GLY A 589 2.73 -21.53 11.30
C GLY A 589 3.05 -22.83 10.56
N THR A 590 2.50 -23.92 11.06
CA THR A 590 2.49 -25.25 10.46
C THR A 590 1.16 -25.91 10.81
N THR A 591 0.84 -27.03 10.18
CA THR A 591 -0.36 -27.81 10.52
C THR A 591 -0.43 -28.25 11.99
N GLY A 592 0.72 -28.35 12.69
CA GLY A 592 0.79 -28.68 14.12
C GLY A 592 0.89 -27.47 15.07
N SER A 593 1.16 -26.29 14.54
CA SER A 593 1.24 -25.03 15.30
C SER A 593 0.84 -23.90 14.34
N PRO A 594 -0.44 -23.55 14.25
CA PRO A 594 -0.97 -22.73 13.15
C PRO A 594 -0.43 -21.30 13.10
N GLY A 595 0.30 -20.86 14.13
CA GLY A 595 0.96 -19.57 14.16
C GLY A 595 -0.01 -18.41 13.96
N ASN A 596 -0.63 -17.93 15.03
CA ASN A 596 -1.60 -16.85 14.96
C ASN A 596 -0.92 -15.48 15.06
N VAL A 597 -1.55 -14.46 14.45
CA VAL A 597 -1.26 -13.05 14.76
C VAL A 597 -2.37 -12.55 15.68
N MET A 598 -2.04 -12.33 16.95
CA MET A 598 -3.03 -12.04 17.99
C MET A 598 -2.85 -10.64 18.57
N ILE A 599 -3.93 -9.90 18.72
CA ILE A 599 -3.96 -8.66 19.49
C ILE A 599 -4.22 -9.03 20.95
N GLY A 600 -3.29 -8.66 21.82
CA GLY A 600 -3.29 -9.05 23.23
C GLY A 600 -4.50 -8.52 23.99
N HIS A 601 -5.24 -9.40 24.67
CA HIS A 601 -6.42 -9.00 25.42
C HIS A 601 -6.83 -10.04 26.49
N ASN A 602 -7.34 -9.51 27.61
CA ASN A 602 -7.83 -10.28 28.77
C ASN A 602 -6.79 -11.22 29.40
N ASN A 603 -5.50 -10.86 29.34
CA ASN A 603 -4.43 -11.57 30.03
C ASN A 603 -4.25 -11.04 31.47
N GLY A 604 -3.87 -11.93 32.39
CA GLY A 604 -3.56 -11.56 33.77
C GLY A 604 -2.31 -10.68 33.92
N ASN A 605 -1.35 -10.80 32.98
CA ASN A 605 -0.24 -9.87 32.88
C ASN A 605 -0.63 -8.70 31.95
N ALA A 606 -0.77 -7.49 32.52
CA ALA A 606 -1.18 -6.31 31.78
C ALA A 606 -0.23 -5.96 30.61
N THR A 607 1.04 -6.33 30.66
CA THR A 607 2.02 -6.08 29.58
C THR A 607 1.79 -6.93 28.34
N LEU A 608 0.96 -7.98 28.44
CA LEU A 608 0.51 -8.81 27.33
C LEU A 608 -0.77 -8.29 26.68
N ASN A 609 -1.38 -7.22 27.21
CA ASN A 609 -2.61 -6.64 26.68
C ASN A 609 -2.31 -5.39 25.85
N ALA A 610 -2.93 -5.28 24.67
CA ALA A 610 -2.94 -4.07 23.87
C ALA A 610 -3.77 -2.96 24.53
N PRO A 611 -3.45 -1.67 24.27
CA PRO A 611 -4.20 -0.54 24.80
C PRO A 611 -5.61 -0.44 24.21
N ASP A 612 -6.50 0.29 24.88
CA ASP A 612 -7.80 0.64 24.30
C ASP A 612 -7.62 1.50 23.04
N ASN A 613 -8.50 1.33 22.05
CA ASN A 613 -8.41 1.97 20.74
C ASN A 613 -7.04 1.78 20.07
N VAL A 614 -6.53 0.54 20.05
CA VAL A 614 -5.21 0.24 19.48
C VAL A 614 -5.16 0.57 17.98
N THR A 615 -4.07 1.23 17.58
CA THR A 615 -3.84 1.62 16.19
C THR A 615 -2.69 0.82 15.59
N ILE A 616 -2.95 0.15 14.47
CA ILE A 616 -2.02 -0.76 13.80
C ILE A 616 -1.96 -0.36 12.33
N HIS A 617 -0.79 0.02 11.84
CA HIS A 617 -0.53 0.27 10.43
C HIS A 617 0.39 -0.83 9.92
N GLY A 618 -0.11 -1.66 9.00
CA GLY A 618 0.60 -2.82 8.51
C GLY A 618 -0.31 -3.86 7.88
N VAL A 619 0.31 -4.77 7.13
CA VAL A 619 -0.33 -5.96 6.60
C VAL A 619 -0.09 -7.11 7.57
N LEU A 620 -1.16 -7.69 8.09
CA LEU A 620 -1.13 -8.78 9.05
C LEU A 620 -1.46 -10.08 8.34
N MET A 621 -0.62 -11.10 8.50
CA MET A 621 -0.81 -12.38 7.83
C MET A 621 -0.55 -13.58 8.76
N SER A 622 -1.46 -14.56 8.74
CA SER A 622 -1.21 -15.91 9.23
C SER A 622 -1.51 -16.92 8.11
N SER A 623 -0.56 -17.79 7.76
CA SER A 623 -0.76 -18.74 6.66
C SER A 623 -1.57 -19.98 7.01
N THR A 624 -1.67 -20.33 8.29
CA THR A 624 -2.44 -21.53 8.73
C THR A 624 -3.43 -21.28 9.85
N GLY A 625 -3.33 -20.13 10.53
CA GLY A 625 -4.18 -19.75 11.64
C GLY A 625 -5.02 -18.52 11.36
N ILE A 626 -5.15 -17.68 12.37
CA ILE A 626 -6.00 -16.48 12.37
C ILE A 626 -5.21 -15.19 12.59
N VAL A 627 -5.81 -14.07 12.17
CA VAL A 627 -5.47 -12.74 12.66
C VAL A 627 -6.64 -12.25 13.51
N GLY A 628 -6.49 -12.20 14.84
CA GLY A 628 -7.62 -11.94 15.73
C GLY A 628 -7.25 -11.32 17.07
N VAL A 629 -8.24 -11.21 17.96
CA VAL A 629 -8.07 -10.70 19.32
C VAL A 629 -8.12 -11.86 20.31
N GLU A 630 -7.20 -11.89 21.26
CA GLU A 630 -7.22 -12.90 22.32
C GLU A 630 -8.49 -12.76 23.15
N SER A 631 -9.15 -13.88 23.45
CA SER A 631 -10.33 -13.87 24.33
C SER A 631 -11.43 -12.89 23.87
N PHE A 632 -11.62 -12.72 22.56
CA PHE A 632 -12.52 -11.74 21.92
C PHE A 632 -13.97 -11.74 22.45
N ASN A 633 -14.42 -12.86 23.01
CA ASN A 633 -15.76 -13.09 23.55
C ASN A 633 -15.86 -12.99 25.08
N SER A 634 -14.83 -12.48 25.75
CA SER A 634 -14.80 -12.28 27.20
C SER A 634 -14.10 -10.96 27.54
N GLY A 635 -13.98 -10.59 28.83
CA GLY A 635 -13.37 -9.32 29.22
C GLY A 635 -14.27 -8.10 28.94
N GLY A 636 -13.72 -6.89 29.08
CA GLY A 636 -14.44 -5.65 28.82
C GLY A 636 -14.45 -5.24 27.35
N VAL A 637 -15.23 -4.23 27.00
CA VAL A 637 -15.13 -3.54 25.70
C VAL A 637 -13.86 -2.69 25.68
N ARG A 638 -13.08 -2.78 24.59
CA ARG A 638 -11.76 -2.14 24.45
C ARG A 638 -11.71 -1.02 23.40
N GLY A 639 -12.87 -0.59 22.91
CA GLY A 639 -12.98 0.35 21.81
C GLY A 639 -12.84 -0.34 20.46
N THR A 640 -11.97 0.17 19.59
CA THR A 640 -11.82 -0.27 18.19
C THR A 640 -10.37 -0.57 17.83
N VAL A 641 -10.13 -1.57 16.98
CA VAL A 641 -8.84 -1.69 16.28
C VAL A 641 -8.88 -0.81 15.04
N ASN A 642 -8.01 0.21 15.01
CA ASN A 642 -7.82 1.10 13.86
C ASN A 642 -6.71 0.51 12.98
N LEU A 643 -7.05 -0.05 11.83
CA LEU A 643 -6.10 -0.68 10.92
C LEU A 643 -5.92 0.14 9.65
N ILE A 644 -4.68 0.44 9.28
CA ILE A 644 -4.33 0.82 7.90
C ILE A 644 -3.51 -0.32 7.31
N GLY A 645 -4.04 -1.02 6.29
CA GLY A 645 -3.36 -2.16 5.69
C GLY A 645 -4.33 -3.26 5.26
N GLY A 646 -4.02 -4.50 5.65
CA GLY A 646 -4.77 -5.68 5.23
C GLY A 646 -4.66 -6.83 6.22
N VAL A 647 -5.68 -7.69 6.23
CA VAL A 647 -5.73 -8.91 7.04
C VAL A 647 -5.77 -10.12 6.13
N ILE A 648 -4.78 -11.01 6.25
CA ILE A 648 -4.67 -12.23 5.48
C ILE A 648 -4.60 -13.42 6.43
N GLU A 649 -5.58 -14.30 6.36
CA GLU A 649 -5.72 -15.37 7.34
C GLU A 649 -6.26 -16.65 6.72
N TYR A 650 -5.97 -17.77 7.37
CA TYR A 650 -6.48 -19.04 6.92
C TYR A 650 -7.94 -19.22 7.36
N TYR A 651 -8.19 -19.11 8.66
CA TYR A 651 -9.52 -19.00 9.25
C TYR A 651 -9.79 -17.54 9.61
N TYR A 652 -11.06 -17.16 9.73
CA TYR A 652 -11.42 -15.83 10.16
C TYR A 652 -11.17 -15.64 11.67
N GLY A 653 -10.37 -14.63 12.03
CA GLY A 653 -10.12 -14.23 13.41
C GLY A 653 -11.12 -13.19 13.92
N ALA A 654 -11.76 -13.49 15.05
CA ALA A 654 -12.71 -12.57 15.66
C ALA A 654 -12.02 -11.48 16.50
N PHE A 655 -12.55 -10.26 16.44
CA PHE A 655 -12.02 -9.08 17.14
C PHE A 655 -12.80 -8.75 18.42
N GLY A 656 -14.09 -9.07 18.43
CA GLY A 656 -14.99 -8.77 19.53
C GLY A 656 -16.36 -9.37 19.28
N THR A 657 -17.25 -9.18 20.25
CA THR A 657 -18.67 -9.53 20.13
C THR A 657 -19.53 -8.28 20.27
N PHE A 658 -20.76 -8.34 19.77
CA PHE A 658 -21.70 -7.23 19.83
C PHE A 658 -23.13 -7.74 20.02
N ASN A 659 -23.99 -6.87 20.55
CA ASN A 659 -25.42 -7.12 20.59
C ASN A 659 -26.02 -6.90 19.19
N ALA A 660 -26.60 -7.94 18.59
CA ALA A 660 -27.14 -7.89 17.24
C ALA A 660 -28.30 -6.89 17.05
N SER A 661 -29.07 -6.60 18.10
CA SER A 661 -30.20 -5.66 18.05
C SER A 661 -29.78 -4.20 18.18
N THR A 662 -28.74 -3.91 18.96
CA THR A 662 -28.29 -2.52 19.22
C THR A 662 -27.03 -2.15 18.46
N GLY A 663 -26.29 -3.13 17.94
CA GLY A 663 -24.97 -2.94 17.35
C GLY A 663 -23.88 -2.56 18.38
N LEU A 664 -24.17 -2.49 19.67
CA LEU A 664 -23.16 -2.11 20.67
C LEU A 664 -22.21 -3.27 20.95
N ASN A 665 -20.91 -2.99 21.01
CA ASN A 665 -19.91 -3.99 21.38
C ASN A 665 -20.13 -4.47 22.82
N THR A 666 -19.93 -5.77 23.06
CA THR A 666 -20.10 -6.42 24.38
C THR A 666 -18.78 -6.89 24.96
N HIS A 667 -17.86 -7.38 24.12
CA HIS A 667 -16.52 -7.84 24.52
C HIS A 667 -15.49 -7.53 23.43
N GLY A 668 -14.22 -7.37 23.79
CA GLY A 668 -13.12 -7.19 22.85
C GLY A 668 -13.18 -5.84 22.11
N TYR A 669 -12.75 -5.83 20.86
CA TYR A 669 -12.67 -4.63 20.02
C TYR A 669 -13.70 -4.64 18.88
N GLY A 670 -14.17 -3.45 18.51
CA GLY A 670 -14.72 -3.18 17.19
C GLY A 670 -13.63 -3.14 16.11
N ARG A 671 -14.03 -2.91 14.86
CA ARG A 671 -13.12 -2.82 13.70
C ARG A 671 -13.33 -1.49 12.99
N ALA A 672 -12.24 -0.80 12.67
CA ALA A 672 -12.23 0.34 11.75
C ALA A 672 -11.02 0.15 10.82
N PHE A 673 -11.25 -0.48 9.68
CA PHE A 673 -10.19 -0.90 8.77
C PHE A 673 -10.19 -0.03 7.51
N THR A 674 -9.04 0.52 7.20
CA THR A 674 -8.73 1.29 6.01
C THR A 674 -7.73 0.50 5.18
N PHE A 675 -8.05 0.29 3.91
CA PHE A 675 -7.14 -0.41 3.00
C PHE A 675 -5.98 0.51 2.62
N ASP A 676 -4.75 -0.01 2.70
CA ASP A 676 -3.57 0.70 2.20
C ASP A 676 -3.49 0.55 0.67
N ARG A 677 -4.05 1.52 -0.06
CA ARG A 677 -4.13 1.49 -1.54
C ARG A 677 -2.78 1.33 -2.23
N ARG A 678 -1.67 1.70 -1.58
CA ARG A 678 -0.31 1.50 -2.12
C ARG A 678 0.01 0.03 -2.31
N THR A 679 -0.62 -0.91 -1.59
CA THR A 679 -0.28 -2.32 -1.79
C THR A 679 -0.79 -2.89 -3.10
N ARG A 680 -1.85 -2.29 -3.66
CA ARG A 680 -2.41 -2.66 -4.97
C ARG A 680 -2.02 -1.68 -6.07
N ASP A 681 -2.32 -0.39 -5.90
CA ASP A 681 -2.15 0.64 -6.94
C ASP A 681 -0.64 0.91 -7.18
N THR A 682 0.08 0.93 -6.06
CA THR A 682 1.53 0.98 -5.80
C THR A 682 2.35 -0.29 -6.02
N GLY A 683 1.74 -1.48 -5.87
CA GLY A 683 2.47 -2.75 -5.74
C GLY A 683 3.45 -2.79 -4.55
N LEU A 684 3.40 -1.78 -3.67
CA LEU A 684 4.26 -1.64 -2.50
C LEU A 684 3.93 -2.78 -1.54
N ALA A 685 4.91 -3.63 -1.24
CA ALA A 685 4.72 -4.74 -0.32
C ALA A 685 5.76 -4.65 0.79
N PRO A 686 5.46 -5.17 2.00
CA PRO A 686 6.51 -5.38 2.97
C PRO A 686 7.64 -6.25 2.36
N PRO A 687 8.92 -6.01 2.69
CA PRO A 687 10.03 -6.73 2.09
C PRO A 687 9.92 -8.24 2.34
N TYR A 688 10.09 -9.07 1.31
CA TYR A 688 9.96 -10.53 1.41
C TYR A 688 8.61 -11.01 2.01
N PHE A 689 7.56 -10.19 1.90
CA PHE A 689 6.22 -10.60 2.31
C PHE A 689 5.66 -11.68 1.38
N PRO A 690 4.87 -12.64 1.87
CA PRO A 690 4.37 -13.72 1.04
C PRO A 690 3.65 -13.26 -0.22
N THR A 691 3.88 -14.02 -1.30
CA THR A 691 3.34 -13.73 -2.64
C THR A 691 2.16 -14.63 -2.98
N ILE A 692 1.22 -14.09 -3.76
CA ILE A 692 0.15 -14.85 -4.38
C ILE A 692 0.69 -15.62 -5.60
N GLY A 693 0.01 -16.70 -5.98
CA GLY A 693 0.37 -17.52 -7.14
C GLY A 693 0.21 -16.82 -8.50
N THR A 694 -0.34 -15.61 -8.56
CA THR A 694 -0.45 -14.79 -9.78
C THR A 694 0.62 -13.72 -9.87
N ASP A 695 0.79 -13.12 -11.04
CA ASP A 695 1.73 -12.03 -11.24
C ASP A 695 1.08 -10.65 -11.02
N SER A 696 1.90 -9.65 -10.71
CA SER A 696 1.51 -8.25 -10.58
C SER A 696 2.60 -7.33 -11.14
N VAL A 697 2.22 -6.10 -11.44
CA VAL A 697 3.16 -5.03 -11.82
C VAL A 697 3.84 -4.50 -10.55
N ARG A 698 5.15 -4.71 -10.44
CA ARG A 698 5.98 -4.24 -9.33
C ARG A 698 6.40 -2.79 -9.49
N GLU A 699 6.78 -2.42 -10.70
CA GLU A 699 7.28 -1.10 -11.02
C GLU A 699 6.87 -0.72 -12.44
N VAL A 700 6.70 0.58 -12.69
CA VAL A 700 6.60 1.14 -14.03
C VAL A 700 7.55 2.32 -14.17
N VAL A 701 8.18 2.42 -15.33
CA VAL A 701 9.05 3.54 -15.72
C VAL A 701 8.55 4.05 -17.07
N VAL A 702 8.26 5.35 -17.12
CA VAL A 702 7.87 6.04 -18.35
C VAL A 702 9.11 6.70 -18.94
N LEU A 703 9.56 6.25 -20.11
CA LEU A 703 10.68 6.86 -20.83
C LEU A 703 10.16 7.54 -22.10
N ALA A 704 10.32 8.86 -22.20
CA ALA A 704 10.00 9.62 -23.41
C ALA A 704 11.27 9.87 -24.24
N TYR A 705 11.21 9.57 -25.55
CA TYR A 705 12.37 9.66 -26.45
C TYR A 705 12.31 10.84 -27.43
N GLY A 706 11.16 11.50 -27.57
CA GLY A 706 11.04 12.68 -28.41
C GLY A 706 9.71 13.39 -28.24
N GLN A 707 9.74 14.73 -28.28
CA GLN A 707 8.57 15.60 -28.32
C GLN A 707 8.56 16.40 -29.62
N ARG A 708 7.40 16.47 -30.28
CA ARG A 708 7.20 17.29 -31.48
C ARG A 708 5.95 18.12 -31.29
N GLU A 709 6.09 19.43 -31.51
CA GLU A 709 4.96 20.35 -31.59
C GLU A 709 4.44 20.36 -33.03
N GLN A 710 3.13 20.25 -33.19
CA GLN A 710 2.42 20.43 -34.46
C GLN A 710 1.45 21.61 -34.32
N VAL A 711 1.36 22.38 -35.40
CA VAL A 711 0.48 23.54 -35.52
C VAL A 711 -0.53 23.19 -36.60
N GLU A 712 -1.81 23.27 -36.26
CA GLU A 712 -2.91 23.19 -37.24
C GLU A 712 -3.51 24.57 -37.50
#